data_AF-A0A1M5XCM7-F1
#
_entry.id   AF-A0A1M5XCM7-F1
#
_cell.length_a   1.000
_cell.length_b   1.000
_cell.length_c   1.000
_cell.angle_alpha   90.00
_cell.angle_beta   90.00
_cell.angle_gamma   90.00
#
_symmetry.space_group_name_H-M   'P 1'
#
loop_
_entity.id
_entity.type
_entity.pdbx_description
1 polymer ?
#
loop_
_entity_poly.entity_id
_entity_poly.type
_entity_poly.pdbx_seq_one_letter_code
_entity_poly.pdbx_strand_id
1 'polypeptide(L)'
;MSLIKKIVFISILMILFVFGFTNEAFAEDEIKINVNVGFDGTYKMGYYAPINLEITNNLKDIQGEVQVGICDENGNTTMYSKEVNLPQNSTKNVTINMPTLNYTSKMYIKLNEGKKVYYEELKSISYGIDSQYTLIGVLSDNPDNINYLSDFKTLTFQNSNFSQSKTIYLNETMFPESINAFDSFNALIINNYDTSKLNEKQYNVLKAWVNNGGTLIIGTGLSYEKSLNLFSDDFLVGDIGKVEKFNTKAISDYTGGLNENMDINLLNLNVKDSISILKDNETSIIQKLEKGKGTIAVLSFDLGLKPISDWDFRYEFIKKLSTDVSPNNLVTNPDEKMNMFNGIQYNLTNIPELPMPTAAKTLIIFMIYFLLVSPISYLVLKKLDKRELMWGVVPSLSLFFIVVMFVSGISTRVTTSVVNSINYINVGKNGNNDMSSFASILTPTKQDVIVEEIDERKLIPMMNNDYYMYSSYQPMSGTSLKVEDVKITSKVLEGNTNSIEFFSKAVFSNNAIEIGNGMAPEGNILSAVNFSDKIYSGTVTNEFDFDIYDCYILLNNKYISIGNIKAGETKEVNDKGHSYGGYIYDLTDKIYNRNGYNNISPFTSGDKLQEIKKSRQKSEFLNTYFQMQSSIKNAKIIAWADTKFNDDFLINGKEVKSFEKSLIIADADVTFIKDGKAEYPLGFTIPEIIPVGNVNGGYDQYSGFIYGKGDYQLNFSLNDYQINMEEIGVKFTKATSSNVELYMYNNQTNQWELSDTNSYEVLESDFNKYLDSQNRFKLKISILTDGMETEIPKISVKGSVK
;
A
#
# COMPACT_ATOMS: atom_id res chain seq x y z
N MET A 1 33.44 -82.76 24.42
CA MET A 1 32.19 -82.01 24.15
C MET A 1 31.96 -82.05 22.65
N SER A 2 30.87 -82.68 22.17
CA SER A 2 30.71 -83.04 20.75
C SER A 2 30.54 -81.81 19.85
N LEU A 3 30.95 -81.94 18.58
CA LEU A 3 30.90 -80.91 17.55
C LEU A 3 29.51 -80.21 17.47
N ILE A 4 28.45 -80.96 17.75
CA ILE A 4 27.06 -80.51 17.80
C ILE A 4 26.84 -79.44 18.88
N LYS A 5 27.47 -79.57 20.07
CA LYS A 5 27.35 -78.55 21.13
C LYS A 5 28.06 -77.24 20.75
N LYS A 6 29.13 -77.29 19.96
CA LYS A 6 29.81 -76.08 19.44
C LYS A 6 28.97 -75.38 18.37
N ILE A 7 28.34 -76.14 17.47
CA ILE A 7 27.49 -75.58 16.42
C ILE A 7 26.25 -74.92 17.04
N VAL A 8 25.59 -75.58 17.99
CA VAL A 8 24.41 -75.00 18.68
C VAL A 8 24.79 -73.74 19.47
N PHE A 9 25.96 -73.72 20.12
CA PHE A 9 26.42 -72.53 20.85
C PHE A 9 26.75 -71.36 19.92
N ILE A 10 27.35 -71.61 18.75
CA ILE A 10 27.64 -70.59 17.74
C ILE A 10 26.35 -70.08 17.07
N SER A 11 25.38 -70.96 16.82
CA SER A 11 24.07 -70.58 16.28
C SER A 11 23.26 -69.73 17.27
N ILE A 12 23.32 -70.02 18.57
CA ILE A 12 22.69 -69.20 19.61
C ILE A 12 23.40 -67.85 19.75
N LEU A 13 24.73 -67.81 19.63
CA LEU A 13 25.48 -66.54 19.61
C LEU A 13 25.17 -65.69 18.38
N MET A 14 25.02 -66.29 17.19
CA MET A 14 24.62 -65.57 15.97
C MET A 14 23.18 -65.05 16.05
N ILE A 15 22.26 -65.83 16.63
CA ILE A 15 20.87 -65.38 16.83
C ILE A 15 20.82 -64.25 17.87
N LEU A 16 21.64 -64.28 18.92
CA LEU A 16 21.77 -63.18 19.88
C LEU A 16 22.48 -61.94 19.28
N PHE A 17 23.30 -62.10 18.24
CA PHE A 17 23.91 -60.99 17.51
C PHE A 17 22.97 -60.36 16.46
N VAL A 18 22.04 -61.14 15.92
CA VAL A 18 21.00 -60.68 14.96
C VAL A 18 19.80 -60.06 15.69
N PHE A 19 19.52 -60.47 16.93
CA PHE A 19 18.49 -59.90 17.81
C PHE A 19 19.07 -59.06 18.95
N GLY A 20 20.34 -58.66 18.85
CA GLY A 20 20.96 -57.70 19.75
C GLY A 20 20.30 -56.34 19.55
N PHE A 21 19.26 -56.10 20.34
CA PHE A 21 18.54 -54.85 20.54
C PHE A 21 19.38 -53.62 20.15
N THR A 22 19.13 -53.08 18.96
CA THR A 22 19.14 -51.63 18.83
C THR A 22 17.98 -51.16 19.71
N ASN A 23 18.28 -50.90 20.98
CA ASN A 23 17.56 -49.82 21.62
C ASN A 23 17.90 -48.61 20.76
N GLU A 24 16.96 -48.20 19.90
CA GLU A 24 16.83 -46.79 19.59
C GLU A 24 16.61 -46.13 20.95
N ALA A 25 17.71 -45.78 21.61
CA ALA A 25 17.69 -44.71 22.57
C ALA A 25 17.11 -43.55 21.78
N PHE A 26 15.92 -43.09 22.16
CA PHE A 26 15.42 -41.79 21.74
C PHE A 26 16.60 -40.84 21.85
N ALA A 27 17.07 -40.34 20.70
CA ALA A 27 18.14 -39.36 20.68
C ALA A 27 17.71 -38.24 21.61
N GLU A 28 18.48 -38.01 22.66
CA GLU A 28 18.38 -36.78 23.43
C GLU A 28 18.61 -35.67 22.41
N ASP A 29 17.59 -34.85 22.10
CA ASP A 29 17.60 -33.93 20.94
C ASP A 29 18.93 -33.16 20.87
N GLU A 30 19.81 -33.59 19.95
CA GLU A 30 21.20 -33.10 19.87
C GLU A 30 21.23 -31.61 19.49
N ILE A 31 20.18 -31.14 18.80
CA ILE A 31 19.86 -29.75 18.54
C ILE A 31 18.43 -29.47 19.01
N LYS A 32 18.23 -28.44 19.82
CA LYS A 32 16.91 -27.97 20.23
C LYS A 32 16.69 -26.55 19.74
N ILE A 33 15.58 -26.31 19.04
CA ILE A 33 15.19 -24.96 18.59
C ILE A 33 13.85 -24.59 19.21
N ASN A 34 13.78 -23.58 20.08
CA ASN A 34 12.51 -23.00 20.52
C ASN A 34 12.15 -21.80 19.64
N VAL A 35 10.87 -21.66 19.28
CA VAL A 35 10.41 -20.57 18.41
C VAL A 35 9.33 -19.75 19.08
N ASN A 36 9.54 -18.44 19.12
CA ASN A 36 8.55 -17.47 19.52
C ASN A 36 8.29 -16.51 18.34
N VAL A 37 7.03 -16.29 18.01
CA VAL A 37 6.59 -15.50 16.85
C VAL A 37 5.98 -14.19 17.31
N GLY A 38 6.46 -13.08 16.76
CA GLY A 38 5.93 -11.75 17.04
C GLY A 38 6.38 -11.19 18.39
N PHE A 39 5.50 -10.36 18.96
CA PHE A 39 5.69 -9.65 20.21
C PHE A 39 4.92 -10.37 21.31
N ASP A 40 5.62 -11.15 22.15
CA ASP A 40 5.02 -12.01 23.18
C ASP A 40 3.96 -12.96 22.62
N GLY A 41 4.30 -13.65 21.53
CA GLY A 41 3.41 -14.59 20.85
C GLY A 41 2.28 -13.93 20.05
N THR A 42 2.24 -12.60 19.98
CA THR A 42 1.25 -11.85 19.20
C THR A 42 1.88 -11.27 17.93
N TYR A 43 1.29 -11.56 16.78
CA TYR A 43 1.66 -10.96 15.50
C TYR A 43 0.42 -10.73 14.66
N LYS A 44 0.49 -9.75 13.76
CA LYS A 44 -0.61 -9.36 12.88
C LYS A 44 -0.47 -10.06 11.53
N MET A 45 -1.48 -10.81 11.11
CA MET A 45 -1.47 -11.52 9.83
C MET A 45 -1.33 -10.54 8.66
N GLY A 46 -0.52 -10.88 7.66
CA GLY A 46 -0.26 -10.05 6.48
C GLY A 46 0.78 -8.93 6.70
N TYR A 47 1.43 -8.92 7.87
CA TYR A 47 2.53 -8.02 8.24
C TYR A 47 3.78 -8.83 8.59
N TYR A 48 4.93 -8.15 8.64
CA TYR A 48 6.17 -8.76 9.14
C TYR A 48 6.11 -8.93 10.65
N ALA A 49 6.74 -10.01 11.12
CA ALA A 49 6.91 -10.28 12.54
C ALA A 49 8.32 -10.81 12.82
N PRO A 50 8.90 -10.48 13.98
CA PRO A 50 10.14 -11.11 14.43
C PRO A 50 9.89 -12.58 14.79
N ILE A 51 10.71 -13.47 14.25
CA ILE A 51 10.75 -14.89 14.61
C ILE A 51 11.99 -15.12 15.45
N ASN A 52 11.79 -15.27 16.76
CA ASN A 52 12.86 -15.48 17.72
C ASN A 52 13.13 -16.98 17.88
N LEU A 53 14.32 -17.40 17.46
CA LEU A 53 14.82 -18.77 17.52
C LEU A 53 15.85 -18.86 18.65
N GLU A 54 15.54 -19.62 19.70
CA GLU A 54 16.52 -20.02 20.71
C GLU A 54 17.07 -21.39 20.31
N ILE A 55 18.33 -21.42 19.86
CA ILE A 55 18.98 -22.61 19.30
C ILE A 55 20.02 -23.11 20.31
N THR A 56 19.81 -24.30 20.84
CA THR A 56 20.77 -25.01 21.70
C THR A 56 21.48 -26.08 20.89
N ASN A 57 22.80 -25.97 20.80
CA ASN A 57 23.68 -26.90 20.10
C ASN A 57 24.41 -27.81 21.09
N ASN A 58 24.05 -29.09 21.17
CA ASN A 58 24.76 -30.10 21.97
C ASN A 58 25.74 -30.95 21.12
N LEU A 59 25.94 -30.58 19.84
CA LEU A 59 26.87 -31.21 18.91
C LEU A 59 28.25 -30.53 18.93
N LYS A 60 29.07 -30.85 17.93
CA LYS A 60 30.28 -30.08 17.57
C LYS A 60 29.92 -28.65 17.15
N ASP A 61 30.94 -27.81 16.97
CA ASP A 61 30.79 -26.51 16.33
C ASP A 61 30.09 -26.64 14.96
N ILE A 62 29.07 -25.80 14.75
CA ILE A 62 28.31 -25.70 13.50
C ILE A 62 28.46 -24.28 12.97
N GLN A 63 29.01 -24.16 11.77
CA GLN A 63 29.02 -22.93 10.99
C GLN A 63 28.04 -23.10 9.83
N GLY A 64 26.80 -22.68 10.07
CA GLY A 64 25.70 -23.01 9.19
C GLY A 64 24.73 -21.87 9.02
N GLU A 65 23.53 -22.23 8.61
CA GLU A 65 22.44 -21.34 8.31
C GLU A 65 21.20 -21.88 9.00
N VAL A 66 20.52 -21.03 9.77
CA VAL A 66 19.18 -21.32 10.26
C VAL A 66 18.18 -20.71 9.29
N GLN A 67 17.21 -21.50 8.87
CA GLN A 67 16.21 -21.15 7.87
C GLN A 67 14.82 -21.36 8.44
N VAL A 68 13.94 -20.42 8.14
CA VAL A 68 12.52 -20.44 8.52
C VAL A 68 11.70 -20.30 7.24
N GLY A 69 10.83 -21.27 7.00
CA GLY A 69 10.03 -21.43 5.79
C GLY A 69 8.58 -21.06 6.04
N ILE A 70 8.06 -20.24 5.13
CA ILE A 70 6.65 -19.91 5.02
C ILE A 70 6.08 -20.75 3.87
N CYS A 71 5.15 -21.64 4.20
CA CYS A 71 4.54 -22.57 3.25
C CYS A 71 3.16 -22.05 2.81
N ASP A 72 2.89 -22.03 1.51
CA ASP A 72 1.53 -21.88 0.98
C ASP A 72 0.74 -23.20 1.06
N GLU A 73 -0.54 -23.17 0.66
CA GLU A 73 -1.43 -24.35 0.65
C GLU A 73 -0.93 -25.50 -0.24
N ASN A 74 -0.12 -25.18 -1.26
CA ASN A 74 0.44 -26.14 -2.21
C ASN A 74 1.81 -26.70 -1.76
N GLY A 75 2.28 -26.28 -0.58
CA GLY A 75 3.59 -26.60 -0.03
C GLY A 75 4.73 -25.77 -0.63
N ASN A 76 4.45 -24.81 -1.52
CA ASN A 76 5.49 -23.92 -2.02
C ASN A 76 5.97 -23.05 -0.87
N THR A 77 7.28 -23.06 -0.66
CA THR A 77 7.91 -22.51 0.52
C THR A 77 8.92 -21.46 0.13
N THR A 78 8.82 -20.31 0.77
CA THR A 78 9.88 -19.29 0.75
C THR A 78 10.65 -19.41 2.05
N MET A 79 11.94 -19.72 1.95
CA MET A 79 12.85 -19.79 3.09
C MET A 79 13.41 -18.40 3.39
N TYR A 80 13.46 -18.01 4.65
CA TYR A 80 14.20 -16.86 5.12
C TYR A 80 15.31 -17.37 6.00
N SER A 81 16.53 -16.92 5.75
CA SER A 81 17.68 -17.58 6.29
C SER A 81 18.72 -16.62 6.82
N LYS A 82 19.45 -17.06 7.85
CA LYS A 82 20.45 -16.27 8.54
C LYS A 82 21.64 -17.14 8.91
N GLU A 83 22.82 -16.64 8.61
CA GLU A 83 24.06 -17.32 8.98
C GLU A 83 24.23 -17.37 10.50
N VAL A 84 24.65 -18.53 11.00
CA VAL A 84 24.83 -18.79 12.42
C VAL A 84 26.13 -19.54 12.68
N ASN A 85 26.96 -18.97 13.55
CA ASN A 85 28.00 -19.71 14.25
C ASN A 85 27.45 -20.19 15.59
N LEU A 86 27.40 -21.51 15.78
CA LEU A 86 26.91 -22.21 16.95
C LEU A 86 28.04 -23.08 17.52
N PRO A 87 28.81 -22.57 18.51
CA PRO A 87 29.80 -23.36 19.21
C PRO A 87 29.20 -24.60 19.87
N GLN A 88 30.03 -25.60 20.12
CA GLN A 88 29.66 -26.79 20.89
C GLN A 88 29.10 -26.41 22.26
N ASN A 89 28.01 -27.07 22.67
CA ASN A 89 27.33 -26.89 23.96
C ASN A 89 26.93 -25.43 24.25
N SER A 90 26.45 -24.71 23.23
CA SER A 90 26.04 -23.31 23.35
C SER A 90 24.56 -23.11 23.04
N THR A 91 23.98 -22.06 23.61
CA THR A 91 22.65 -21.56 23.26
C THR A 91 22.77 -20.19 22.64
N LYS A 92 22.10 -19.97 21.51
CA LYS A 92 22.13 -18.71 20.77
C LYS A 92 20.72 -18.27 20.38
N ASN A 93 20.42 -17.01 20.61
CA ASN A 93 19.20 -16.38 20.13
C ASN A 93 19.43 -15.75 18.75
N VAL A 94 18.54 -16.06 17.82
CA VAL A 94 18.57 -15.57 16.44
C VAL A 94 17.18 -15.05 16.08
N THR A 95 17.10 -13.80 15.67
CA THR A 95 15.86 -13.21 15.17
C THR A 95 15.91 -13.12 13.65
N ILE A 96 14.85 -13.61 12.99
CA ILE A 96 14.59 -13.47 11.56
C ILE A 96 13.30 -12.66 11.38
N ASN A 97 13.34 -11.59 10.58
CA ASN A 97 12.15 -10.77 10.31
C ASN A 97 11.54 -11.16 8.95
N MET A 98 10.36 -11.75 8.99
CA MET A 98 9.68 -12.29 7.81
C MET A 98 8.19 -11.93 7.78
N PRO A 99 7.55 -11.88 6.60
CA PRO A 99 6.11 -11.69 6.50
C PRO A 99 5.38 -12.86 7.17
N THR A 100 4.18 -12.61 7.67
CA THR A 100 3.31 -13.66 8.20
C THR A 100 2.12 -13.84 7.27
N LEU A 101 1.82 -15.09 6.90
CA LEU A 101 0.67 -15.42 6.06
C LEU A 101 -0.60 -15.57 6.90
N ASN A 102 -1.74 -15.34 6.28
CA ASN A 102 -3.03 -15.57 6.94
C ASN A 102 -3.16 -17.06 7.33
N TYR A 103 -3.69 -17.31 8.52
CA TYR A 103 -4.06 -18.65 9.01
C TYR A 103 -2.93 -19.70 9.03
N THR A 104 -1.66 -19.29 9.06
CA THR A 104 -0.55 -20.23 9.22
C THR A 104 -0.45 -20.71 10.67
N SER A 105 -0.55 -22.03 10.87
CA SER A 105 -0.41 -22.68 12.18
C SER A 105 0.86 -23.51 12.33
N LYS A 106 1.67 -23.61 11.26
CA LYS A 106 2.93 -24.32 11.25
C LYS A 106 4.00 -23.54 10.50
N MET A 107 5.24 -23.64 10.97
CA MET A 107 6.41 -23.01 10.38
C MET A 107 7.47 -24.06 10.13
N TYR A 108 8.01 -24.10 8.91
CA TYR A 108 9.06 -25.04 8.55
C TYR A 108 10.40 -24.49 9.02
N ILE A 109 11.16 -25.24 9.81
CA ILE A 109 12.44 -24.79 10.37
C ILE A 109 13.51 -25.76 9.93
N LYS A 110 14.65 -25.21 9.51
CA LYS A 110 15.80 -26.00 9.06
C LYS A 110 17.10 -25.39 9.58
N LEU A 111 18.02 -26.22 10.05
CA LEU A 111 19.40 -25.86 10.34
C LEU A 111 20.32 -26.72 9.49
N ASN A 112 21.19 -26.10 8.68
CA ASN A 112 22.11 -26.82 7.81
C ASN A 112 23.51 -26.17 7.74
N GLU A 113 24.52 -27.00 7.50
CA GLU A 113 25.90 -26.61 7.17
C GLU A 113 26.17 -27.09 5.75
N GLY A 114 26.08 -26.17 4.79
CA GLY A 114 26.06 -26.51 3.36
C GLY A 114 24.92 -27.47 3.04
N LYS A 115 25.26 -28.67 2.55
CA LYS A 115 24.27 -29.71 2.20
C LYS A 115 23.85 -30.59 3.38
N LYS A 116 24.54 -30.52 4.51
CA LYS A 116 24.25 -31.36 5.68
C LYS A 116 23.17 -30.69 6.53
N VAL A 117 22.05 -31.38 6.73
CA VAL A 117 20.96 -30.92 7.61
C VAL A 117 21.20 -31.47 9.01
N TYR A 118 21.15 -30.59 10.02
CA TYR A 118 21.27 -30.94 11.44
C TYR A 118 19.91 -30.96 12.15
N TYR A 119 18.95 -30.16 11.66
CA TYR A 119 17.61 -30.07 12.22
C TYR A 119 16.62 -29.70 11.12
N GLU A 120 15.44 -30.32 11.15
CA GLU A 120 14.34 -30.06 10.22
C GLU A 120 13.00 -30.42 10.88
N GLU A 121 12.10 -29.45 11.04
CA GLU A 121 10.81 -29.67 11.70
C GLU A 121 9.72 -28.71 11.19
N LEU A 122 8.46 -29.16 11.15
CA LEU A 122 7.29 -28.28 11.05
C LEU A 122 6.78 -27.96 12.46
N LYS A 123 7.15 -26.79 12.99
CA LYS A 123 6.72 -26.37 14.33
C LYS A 123 5.36 -25.73 14.32
N SER A 124 4.50 -26.18 15.22
CA SER A 124 3.22 -25.52 15.48
C SER A 124 3.45 -24.14 16.10
N ILE A 125 2.72 -23.15 15.59
CA ILE A 125 2.71 -21.77 16.09
C ILE A 125 1.27 -21.35 16.37
N SER A 126 1.10 -20.39 17.28
CA SER A 126 -0.20 -19.76 17.52
C SER A 126 -0.67 -19.00 16.28
N TYR A 127 -1.98 -18.98 16.05
CA TYR A 127 -2.56 -18.11 15.03
C TYR A 127 -2.33 -16.64 15.39
N GLY A 128 -1.96 -15.85 14.39
CA GLY A 128 -1.87 -14.40 14.52
C GLY A 128 -3.24 -13.74 14.73
N ILE A 129 -3.22 -12.45 15.04
CA ILE A 129 -4.44 -11.62 15.04
C ILE A 129 -4.76 -11.15 13.63
N ASP A 130 -6.03 -10.89 13.35
CA ASP A 130 -6.47 -10.41 12.04
C ASP A 130 -5.79 -9.07 11.67
N SER A 131 -5.48 -8.90 10.40
CA SER A 131 -5.00 -7.66 9.79
C SER A 131 -5.85 -6.41 10.09
N GLN A 132 -7.11 -6.58 10.48
CA GLN A 132 -8.03 -5.49 10.87
C GLN A 132 -7.85 -5.01 12.31
N TYR A 133 -7.09 -5.74 13.15
CA TYR A 133 -6.84 -5.30 14.52
C TYR A 133 -6.01 -4.02 14.56
N THR A 134 -6.39 -3.09 15.43
CA THR A 134 -5.53 -1.97 15.83
C THR A 134 -4.47 -2.48 16.80
N LEU A 135 -3.22 -2.60 16.36
CA LEU A 135 -2.12 -3.02 17.23
C LEU A 135 -1.45 -1.80 17.85
N ILE A 136 -1.39 -1.75 19.18
CA ILE A 136 -0.91 -0.60 19.96
C ILE A 136 0.32 -1.02 20.76
N GLY A 137 1.46 -0.37 20.51
CA GLY A 137 2.66 -0.50 21.32
C GLY A 137 2.58 0.45 22.50
N VAL A 138 2.99 0.00 23.69
CA VAL A 138 3.04 0.85 24.89
C VAL A 138 4.41 0.73 25.54
N LEU A 139 5.09 1.86 25.69
CA LEU A 139 6.31 2.00 26.48
C LEU A 139 5.95 2.75 27.78
N SER A 140 5.96 2.04 28.91
CA SER A 140 5.65 2.59 30.23
C SER A 140 6.31 1.78 31.35
N ASP A 141 6.89 2.47 32.34
CA ASP A 141 7.35 1.83 33.58
C ASP A 141 6.16 1.40 34.47
N ASN A 142 4.95 1.93 34.24
CA ASN A 142 3.73 1.68 35.02
C ASN A 142 2.53 1.29 34.12
N PRO A 143 2.55 0.11 33.47
CA PRO A 143 1.51 -0.32 32.53
C PRO A 143 0.11 -0.46 33.17
N ASP A 144 0.04 -0.85 34.45
CA ASP A 144 -1.24 -1.09 35.13
C ASP A 144 -2.15 0.14 35.19
N ASN A 145 -1.55 1.34 35.29
CA ASN A 145 -2.29 2.60 35.38
C ASN A 145 -2.80 3.11 34.03
N ILE A 146 -2.41 2.46 32.92
CA ILE A 146 -2.74 2.88 31.56
C ILE A 146 -3.41 1.76 30.76
N ASN A 147 -3.94 0.73 31.43
CA ASN A 147 -4.67 -0.37 30.80
C ASN A 147 -5.88 0.11 29.95
N TYR A 148 -6.47 1.27 30.29
CA TYR A 148 -7.56 1.87 29.51
C TYR A 148 -7.16 2.29 28.10
N LEU A 149 -5.86 2.48 27.83
CA LEU A 149 -5.36 2.80 26.49
C LEU A 149 -5.57 1.67 25.48
N SER A 150 -5.89 0.46 25.94
CA SER A 150 -6.29 -0.65 25.08
C SER A 150 -7.54 -0.35 24.25
N ASP A 151 -8.37 0.62 24.65
CA ASP A 151 -9.56 1.07 23.92
C ASP A 151 -9.24 2.13 22.85
N PHE A 152 -7.96 2.45 22.63
CA PHE A 152 -7.55 3.27 21.49
C PHE A 152 -7.94 2.56 20.19
N LYS A 153 -8.76 3.21 19.37
CA LYS A 153 -9.23 2.69 18.10
C LYS A 153 -8.83 3.64 17.00
N THR A 154 -8.09 3.15 16.01
CA THR A 154 -7.98 3.89 14.75
C THR A 154 -9.31 3.74 14.00
N LEU A 155 -9.70 4.77 13.25
CA LEU A 155 -10.88 4.69 12.38
C LEU A 155 -10.60 3.64 11.29
N THR A 156 -11.00 2.40 11.52
CA THR A 156 -10.98 1.36 10.49
C THR A 156 -12.39 1.26 9.92
N PHE A 157 -12.50 1.58 8.64
CA PHE A 157 -13.72 1.53 7.82
C PHE A 157 -14.85 2.48 8.23
N GLN A 158 -15.30 3.29 7.28
CA GLN A 158 -16.65 3.87 7.37
C GLN A 158 -17.64 2.71 7.33
N ASN A 159 -18.33 2.44 8.46
CA ASN A 159 -19.33 1.38 8.70
C ASN A 159 -18.90 0.09 9.42
N SER A 160 -17.68 -0.05 9.97
CA SER A 160 -17.38 -1.21 10.83
C SER A 160 -17.52 -0.88 12.32
N ASN A 161 -18.56 -1.40 12.95
CA ASN A 161 -18.69 -1.47 14.42
C ASN A 161 -17.67 -2.46 15.05
N PHE A 162 -16.60 -2.83 14.34
CA PHE A 162 -15.84 -4.07 14.56
C PHE A 162 -14.31 -3.91 14.66
N SER A 163 -13.78 -2.68 14.81
CA SER A 163 -12.34 -2.50 15.05
C SER A 163 -11.98 -2.99 16.47
N GLN A 164 -11.40 -4.19 16.54
CA GLN A 164 -10.79 -4.73 17.75
C GLN A 164 -9.38 -4.17 17.89
N SER A 165 -8.96 -3.89 19.12
CA SER A 165 -7.63 -3.39 19.45
C SER A 165 -6.87 -4.42 20.28
N LYS A 166 -5.54 -4.43 20.12
CA LYS A 166 -4.64 -5.28 20.89
C LYS A 166 -3.45 -4.44 21.34
N THR A 167 -3.20 -4.42 22.64
CA THR A 167 -2.05 -3.73 23.23
C THR A 167 -0.91 -4.71 23.47
N ILE A 168 0.32 -4.26 23.15
CA ILE A 168 1.57 -4.92 23.45
C ILE A 168 2.43 -3.96 24.26
N TYR A 169 2.87 -4.40 25.44
CA TYR A 169 3.78 -3.64 26.28
C TYR A 169 5.21 -3.91 25.81
N LEU A 170 5.85 -2.90 25.25
CA LEU A 170 7.19 -2.96 24.69
C LEU A 170 8.23 -2.60 25.76
N ASN A 171 9.48 -2.97 25.48
CA ASN A 171 10.67 -2.54 26.20
C ASN A 171 11.85 -2.45 25.20
N GLU A 172 13.04 -2.09 25.67
CA GLU A 172 14.23 -1.91 24.85
C GLU A 172 14.69 -3.18 24.10
N THR A 173 14.31 -4.37 24.56
CA THR A 173 14.66 -5.63 23.90
C THR A 173 13.60 -6.10 22.91
N MET A 174 12.34 -5.71 23.12
CA MET A 174 11.20 -6.05 22.25
C MET A 174 10.97 -5.00 21.14
N PHE A 175 11.38 -3.75 21.35
CA PHE A 175 11.18 -2.69 20.37
C PHE A 175 11.95 -3.02 19.07
N PRO A 176 11.28 -3.06 17.90
CA PRO A 176 11.91 -3.50 16.66
C PRO A 176 13.07 -2.61 16.21
N GLU A 177 14.14 -3.26 15.71
CA GLU A 177 15.20 -2.59 14.94
C GLU A 177 14.93 -2.58 13.43
N SER A 178 13.77 -3.10 12.99
CA SER A 178 13.37 -3.19 11.59
C SER A 178 12.03 -2.49 11.37
N ILE A 179 11.98 -1.59 10.39
CA ILE A 179 10.77 -0.86 10.02
C ILE A 179 9.63 -1.81 9.64
N ASN A 180 9.91 -2.84 8.84
CA ASN A 180 8.88 -3.79 8.39
C ASN A 180 8.16 -4.46 9.57
N ALA A 181 8.89 -4.80 10.63
CA ALA A 181 8.31 -5.40 11.84
C ALA A 181 7.49 -4.37 12.63
N PHE A 182 7.93 -3.12 12.68
CA PHE A 182 7.23 -2.05 13.41
C PHE A 182 5.98 -1.54 12.67
N ASP A 183 5.94 -1.65 11.33
CA ASP A 183 4.76 -1.32 10.50
C ASP A 183 3.51 -2.14 10.83
N SER A 184 3.64 -3.23 11.60
CA SER A 184 2.49 -3.97 12.16
C SER A 184 1.70 -3.16 13.21
N PHE A 185 2.34 -2.17 13.85
CA PHE A 185 1.73 -1.29 14.84
C PHE A 185 1.04 -0.10 14.19
N ASN A 186 -0.17 0.20 14.69
CA ASN A 186 -0.95 1.36 14.28
C ASN A 186 -0.64 2.59 15.14
N ALA A 187 -0.36 2.38 16.43
CA ALA A 187 -0.02 3.44 17.37
C ALA A 187 1.08 2.99 18.34
N LEU A 188 1.89 3.96 18.78
CA LEU A 188 2.86 3.80 19.87
C LEU A 188 2.53 4.85 20.93
N ILE A 189 2.37 4.41 22.18
CA ILE A 189 2.14 5.30 23.32
C ILE A 189 3.35 5.22 24.24
N ILE A 190 3.97 6.38 24.48
CA ILE A 190 5.07 6.56 25.42
C ILE A 190 4.54 7.34 26.61
N ASN A 191 4.59 6.76 27.80
CA ASN A 191 4.19 7.45 29.03
C ASN A 191 4.99 6.96 30.22
N ASN A 192 5.72 7.85 30.91
CA ASN A 192 6.58 7.49 32.04
C ASN A 192 7.52 6.31 31.70
N TYR A 193 8.11 6.35 30.51
CA TYR A 193 9.18 5.45 30.10
C TYR A 193 10.42 6.28 29.78
N ASP A 194 11.57 5.82 30.24
CA ASP A 194 12.85 6.43 29.93
C ASP A 194 13.27 6.08 28.50
N THR A 195 13.00 7.00 27.58
CA THR A 195 13.25 6.82 26.15
C THR A 195 14.75 6.73 25.82
N SER A 196 15.65 7.10 26.73
CA SER A 196 17.10 6.95 26.53
C SER A 196 17.55 5.48 26.50
N LYS A 197 16.69 4.55 26.88
CA LYS A 197 16.95 3.10 26.80
C LYS A 197 16.88 2.58 25.36
N LEU A 198 16.21 3.29 24.46
CA LEU A 198 16.16 2.92 23.05
C LEU A 198 17.47 3.31 22.36
N ASN A 199 17.99 2.40 21.54
CA ASN A 199 19.21 2.65 20.78
C ASN A 199 18.95 3.49 19.51
N GLU A 200 20.02 3.92 18.86
CA GLU A 200 19.94 4.77 17.65
C GLU A 200 19.15 4.11 16.51
N LYS A 201 19.28 2.78 16.31
CA LYS A 201 18.53 2.06 15.28
C LYS A 201 17.04 2.06 15.58
N GLN A 202 16.65 1.79 16.82
CA GLN A 202 15.26 1.82 17.26
C GLN A 202 14.67 3.22 17.13
N TYR A 203 15.44 4.27 17.42
CA TYR A 203 15.00 5.64 17.21
C TYR A 203 14.78 5.97 15.73
N ASN A 204 15.71 5.57 14.87
CA ASN A 204 15.57 5.77 13.42
C ASN A 204 14.36 4.99 12.87
N VAL A 205 14.09 3.79 13.36
CA VAL A 205 12.86 3.03 13.04
C VAL A 205 11.61 3.77 13.51
N LEU A 206 11.60 4.34 14.72
CA LEU A 206 10.47 5.15 15.20
C LEU A 206 10.21 6.34 14.28
N LYS A 207 11.26 7.08 13.88
CA LYS A 207 11.15 8.22 12.97
C LYS A 207 10.58 7.80 11.61
N ALA A 208 11.12 6.73 11.03
CA ALA A 208 10.65 6.17 9.78
C ALA A 208 9.18 5.71 9.86
N TRP A 209 8.81 5.04 10.95
CA TRP A 209 7.44 4.54 11.15
C TRP A 209 6.40 5.65 11.28
N VAL A 210 6.71 6.73 12.01
CA VAL A 210 5.83 7.91 12.04
C VAL A 210 5.72 8.51 10.64
N ASN A 211 6.84 8.69 9.93
CA ASN A 211 6.80 9.19 8.55
C ASN A 211 5.96 8.28 7.61
N ASN A 212 5.90 6.98 7.88
CA ASN A 212 5.14 6.00 7.11
C ASN A 212 3.64 5.91 7.48
N GLY A 213 3.15 6.67 8.47
CA GLY A 213 1.74 6.69 8.84
C GLY A 213 1.44 6.28 10.28
N GLY A 214 2.46 5.97 11.07
CA GLY A 214 2.32 5.65 12.49
C GLY A 214 1.78 6.82 13.32
N THR A 215 1.00 6.52 14.35
CA THR A 215 0.53 7.50 15.35
C THR A 215 1.33 7.39 16.64
N LEU A 216 2.18 8.37 16.91
CA LEU A 216 2.96 8.46 18.15
C LEU A 216 2.22 9.33 19.18
N ILE A 217 2.00 8.82 20.39
CA ILE A 217 1.38 9.56 21.49
C ILE A 217 2.37 9.62 22.65
N ILE A 218 2.66 10.83 23.13
CA ILE A 218 3.62 11.05 24.21
C ILE A 218 2.89 11.72 25.38
N GLY A 219 2.75 10.99 26.48
CA GLY A 219 2.35 11.54 27.77
C GLY A 219 3.57 12.12 28.49
N THR A 220 3.48 13.38 28.91
CA THR A 220 4.59 14.11 29.51
C THR A 220 4.34 14.37 30.99
N GLY A 221 3.75 15.53 31.34
CA GLY A 221 3.44 15.93 32.71
C GLY A 221 4.66 15.85 33.62
N LEU A 222 4.50 15.22 34.79
CA LEU A 222 5.59 15.01 35.75
C LEU A 222 6.69 14.07 35.24
N SER A 223 6.42 13.28 34.20
CA SER A 223 7.34 12.29 33.65
C SER A 223 8.06 12.74 32.36
N TYR A 224 7.97 14.04 32.04
CA TYR A 224 8.45 14.59 30.76
C TYR A 224 9.94 14.32 30.48
N GLU A 225 10.81 14.41 31.49
CA GLU A 225 12.26 14.20 31.33
C GLU A 225 12.60 12.80 30.81
N LYS A 226 11.82 11.80 31.22
CA LYS A 226 11.95 10.42 30.73
C LYS A 226 11.37 10.27 29.32
N SER A 227 10.13 10.75 29.14
CA SER A 227 9.34 10.51 27.91
C SER A 227 9.81 11.33 26.72
N LEU A 228 10.48 12.47 26.94
CA LEU A 228 11.02 13.33 25.88
C LEU A 228 12.53 13.17 25.66
N ASN A 229 13.23 12.36 26.46
CA ASN A 229 14.70 12.31 26.48
C ASN A 229 15.35 12.10 25.11
N LEU A 230 14.82 11.15 24.33
CA LEU A 230 15.36 10.75 23.03
C LEU A 230 15.13 11.81 21.93
N PHE A 231 14.18 12.73 22.13
CA PHE A 231 13.73 13.71 21.14
C PHE A 231 14.53 15.01 21.22
N SER A 232 15.81 14.93 20.88
CA SER A 232 16.74 16.08 20.93
C SER A 232 17.14 16.64 19.56
N ASP A 233 16.64 16.04 18.48
CA ASP A 233 16.87 16.46 17.10
C ASP A 233 15.67 17.25 16.52
N ASP A 234 15.67 17.48 15.21
CA ASP A 234 14.60 18.19 14.50
C ASP A 234 13.32 17.35 14.29
N PHE A 235 13.27 16.13 14.83
CA PHE A 235 12.10 15.30 14.75
C PHE A 235 10.93 15.91 15.54
N LEU A 236 11.20 16.40 16.76
CA LEU A 236 10.24 17.05 17.65
C LEU A 236 10.90 18.25 18.35
N VAL A 237 10.59 19.46 17.88
CA VAL A 237 11.15 20.71 18.42
C VAL A 237 10.08 21.46 19.20
N GLY A 238 10.43 22.00 20.38
CA GLY A 238 9.51 22.81 21.17
C GLY A 238 10.16 23.48 22.37
N ASP A 239 9.43 24.41 22.98
CA ASP A 239 9.81 25.09 24.21
C ASP A 239 9.23 24.33 25.41
N ILE A 240 10.11 23.88 26.31
CA ILE A 240 9.75 23.16 27.54
C ILE A 240 9.81 24.12 28.72
N GLY A 241 8.65 24.36 29.34
CA GLY A 241 8.48 25.13 30.56
C GLY A 241 8.48 24.27 31.82
N LYS A 242 7.81 24.76 32.88
CA LYS A 242 7.67 24.04 34.15
C LYS A 242 6.36 23.25 34.19
N VAL A 243 6.35 22.24 35.06
CA VAL A 243 5.11 21.56 35.45
C VAL A 243 4.39 22.40 36.51
N GLU A 244 3.13 22.72 36.26
CA GLU A 244 2.28 23.48 37.17
C GLU A 244 0.95 22.75 37.39
N LYS A 245 0.30 23.01 38.52
CA LYS A 245 -1.01 22.44 38.83
C LYS A 245 -2.10 23.33 38.24
N PHE A 246 -2.90 22.77 37.34
CA PHE A 246 -4.03 23.44 36.70
C PHE A 246 -5.34 22.85 37.21
N ASN A 247 -6.34 23.71 37.40
CA ASN A 247 -7.73 23.31 37.55
C ASN A 247 -8.43 23.58 36.22
N THR A 248 -8.81 22.53 35.48
CA THR A 248 -9.34 22.66 34.11
C THR A 248 -10.59 21.82 33.91
N LYS A 249 -11.51 22.32 33.09
CA LYS A 249 -12.66 21.56 32.56
C LYS A 249 -12.46 21.05 31.14
N ALA A 250 -11.46 21.57 30.45
CA ALA A 250 -11.27 21.35 29.02
C ALA A 250 -11.17 19.84 28.68
N ILE A 251 -10.53 19.05 29.54
CA ILE A 251 -10.42 17.59 29.35
C ILE A 251 -11.78 16.90 29.49
N SER A 252 -12.62 17.30 30.45
CA SER A 252 -13.99 16.77 30.61
C SER A 252 -14.88 17.19 29.44
N ASP A 253 -14.83 18.45 29.04
CA ASP A 253 -15.66 18.99 27.96
C ASP A 253 -15.29 18.34 26.61
N TYR A 254 -14.00 18.05 26.40
CA TYR A 254 -13.49 17.38 25.22
C TYR A 254 -14.10 15.98 24.99
N THR A 255 -14.43 15.24 26.06
CA THR A 255 -15.05 13.91 25.94
C THR A 255 -16.56 13.94 25.75
N GLY A 256 -17.18 15.12 25.75
CA GLY A 256 -18.64 15.29 25.73
C GLY A 256 -19.32 14.97 27.07
N GLY A 257 -18.54 14.86 28.16
CA GLY A 257 -19.00 14.49 29.50
C GLY A 257 -19.05 15.65 30.52
N LEU A 258 -20.00 15.53 31.46
CA LEU A 258 -20.29 16.19 32.75
C LEU A 258 -19.62 17.51 33.24
N ASN A 259 -18.93 18.33 32.44
CA ASN A 259 -18.45 19.67 32.81
C ASN A 259 -17.71 19.70 34.18
N GLU A 260 -16.89 18.68 34.43
CA GLU A 260 -16.18 18.44 35.70
C GLU A 260 -14.83 19.18 35.72
N ASN A 261 -14.50 19.81 36.86
CA ASN A 261 -13.17 20.39 37.08
C ASN A 261 -12.18 19.31 37.50
N MET A 262 -11.00 19.29 36.88
CA MET A 262 -9.90 18.40 37.21
C MET A 262 -8.68 19.17 37.70
N ASP A 263 -8.13 18.73 38.83
CA ASP A 263 -6.82 19.15 39.32
C ASP A 263 -5.72 18.28 38.68
N ILE A 264 -5.02 18.81 37.68
CA ILE A 264 -4.03 18.06 36.91
C ILE A 264 -2.69 18.80 36.84
N ASN A 265 -1.58 18.05 36.83
CA ASN A 265 -0.27 18.61 36.59
C ASN A 265 -0.01 18.70 35.08
N LEU A 266 0.08 19.92 34.55
CA LEU A 266 0.40 20.17 33.16
C LEU A 266 1.84 20.69 33.04
N LEU A 267 2.61 20.09 32.14
CA LEU A 267 3.83 20.67 31.61
C LEU A 267 3.45 21.81 30.67
N ASN A 268 3.94 23.02 30.95
CA ASN A 268 3.83 24.10 29.97
C ASN A 268 4.77 23.78 28.79
N LEU A 269 4.19 23.35 27.67
CA LEU A 269 4.91 22.87 26.50
C LEU A 269 4.34 23.54 25.25
N ASN A 270 5.22 24.06 24.38
CA ASN A 270 4.84 24.55 23.06
C ASN A 270 5.63 23.80 21.98
N VAL A 271 4.96 22.95 21.20
CA VAL A 271 5.58 22.18 20.12
C VAL A 271 5.54 23.01 18.84
N LYS A 272 6.70 23.23 18.23
CA LYS A 272 6.85 23.99 16.98
C LYS A 272 6.05 23.33 15.85
N ASP A 273 5.41 24.17 15.02
CA ASP A 273 4.59 23.76 13.87
C ASP A 273 3.42 22.82 14.20
N SER A 274 3.05 22.72 15.49
CA SER A 274 1.94 21.89 15.94
C SER A 274 0.59 22.64 15.91
N ILE A 275 -0.48 21.86 15.78
CA ILE A 275 -1.86 22.29 15.93
C ILE A 275 -2.33 21.90 17.34
N SER A 276 -2.85 22.84 18.10
CA SER A 276 -3.44 22.51 19.39
C SER A 276 -4.85 21.95 19.21
N ILE A 277 -5.03 20.69 19.60
CA ILE A 277 -6.32 19.99 19.55
C ILE A 277 -7.20 20.38 20.74
N LEU A 278 -6.56 20.61 21.89
CA LEU A 278 -7.22 21.02 23.12
C LEU A 278 -6.41 22.11 23.82
N LYS A 279 -7.06 23.22 24.13
CA LYS A 279 -6.52 24.33 24.92
C LYS A 279 -7.41 24.62 26.12
N ASP A 280 -6.79 25.13 27.18
CA ASP A 280 -7.48 25.87 28.22
C ASP A 280 -6.81 27.24 28.37
N ASN A 281 -7.53 28.30 27.98
CA ASN A 281 -6.98 29.64 27.75
C ASN A 281 -5.79 29.60 26.78
N GLU A 282 -4.63 30.09 27.18
CA GLU A 282 -3.40 30.10 26.39
C GLU A 282 -2.58 28.81 26.49
N THR A 283 -2.95 27.90 27.42
CA THR A 283 -2.19 26.67 27.67
C THR A 283 -2.68 25.56 26.74
N SER A 284 -1.79 25.08 25.87
CA SER A 284 -2.04 23.88 25.05
C SER A 284 -1.98 22.62 25.92
N ILE A 285 -3.07 21.86 25.96
CA ILE A 285 -3.17 20.60 26.72
C ILE A 285 -2.82 19.41 25.81
N ILE A 286 -3.31 19.43 24.57
CA ILE A 286 -3.05 18.40 23.56
C ILE A 286 -2.59 19.10 22.29
N GLN A 287 -1.42 18.71 21.79
CA GLN A 287 -0.80 19.25 20.58
C GLN A 287 -0.58 18.12 19.58
N LYS A 288 -0.89 18.37 18.32
CA LYS A 288 -0.74 17.43 17.20
C LYS A 288 0.23 18.02 16.19
N LEU A 289 1.27 17.28 15.86
CA LEU A 289 2.20 17.58 14.78
C LEU A 289 2.04 16.52 13.69
N GLU A 290 1.87 16.95 12.45
CA GLU A 290 1.87 16.05 11.29
C GLU A 290 3.32 15.85 10.81
N LYS A 291 3.74 14.60 10.63
CA LYS A 291 5.09 14.24 10.19
C LYS A 291 5.02 13.10 9.18
N GLY A 292 5.42 13.36 7.94
CA GLY A 292 5.20 12.45 6.82
C GLY A 292 3.71 12.13 6.65
N LYS A 293 3.35 10.84 6.60
CA LYS A 293 1.96 10.35 6.53
C LYS A 293 1.32 10.12 7.91
N GLY A 294 2.10 10.26 8.99
CA GLY A 294 1.68 9.97 10.37
C GLY A 294 1.57 11.21 11.23
N THR A 295 1.42 10.98 12.54
CA THR A 295 1.14 12.04 13.50
C THR A 295 1.89 11.82 14.81
N ILE A 296 2.27 12.92 15.45
CA ILE A 296 2.81 12.97 16.81
C ILE A 296 1.84 13.78 17.65
N ALA A 297 1.24 13.15 18.66
CA ALA A 297 0.42 13.81 19.66
C ALA A 297 1.22 13.94 20.96
N VAL A 298 1.40 15.17 21.44
CA VAL A 298 2.06 15.44 22.72
C VAL A 298 1.03 15.98 23.71
N LEU A 299 0.87 15.24 24.80
CA LEU A 299 -0.05 15.57 25.88
C LEU A 299 0.74 16.21 27.00
N SER A 300 0.30 17.37 27.46
CA SER A 300 0.94 18.13 28.53
C SER A 300 0.85 17.46 29.91
N PHE A 301 0.25 16.28 30.03
CA PHE A 301 0.07 15.55 31.28
C PHE A 301 0.48 14.08 31.15
N ASP A 302 0.64 13.42 32.30
CA ASP A 302 0.93 11.99 32.39
C ASP A 302 -0.39 11.18 32.38
N LEU A 303 -0.50 10.23 31.45
CA LEU A 303 -1.69 9.38 31.24
C LEU A 303 -1.92 8.37 32.38
N GLY A 304 -0.89 8.06 33.16
CA GLY A 304 -0.92 7.08 34.25
C GLY A 304 -1.13 7.69 35.64
N LEU A 305 -1.23 9.01 35.76
CA LEU A 305 -1.46 9.69 37.04
C LEU A 305 -2.92 10.10 37.23
N LYS A 306 -3.32 10.19 38.51
CA LYS A 306 -4.62 10.76 38.89
C LYS A 306 -4.69 12.25 38.50
N PRO A 307 -5.86 12.77 38.09
CA PRO A 307 -7.15 12.08 38.07
C PRO A 307 -7.39 11.22 36.82
N ILE A 308 -6.54 11.28 35.79
CA ILE A 308 -6.82 10.63 34.49
C ILE A 308 -6.91 9.10 34.61
N SER A 309 -5.99 8.46 35.33
CA SER A 309 -5.94 7.00 35.40
C SER A 309 -7.13 6.35 36.13
N ASP A 310 -7.79 7.09 37.03
CA ASP A 310 -9.00 6.64 37.74
C ASP A 310 -10.28 7.38 37.34
N TRP A 311 -10.22 8.27 36.35
CA TRP A 311 -11.38 9.01 35.86
C TRP A 311 -12.37 8.11 35.11
N ASP A 312 -13.66 8.26 35.38
CA ASP A 312 -14.72 7.43 34.82
C ASP A 312 -14.78 7.51 33.28
N PHE A 313 -14.51 8.67 32.67
CA PHE A 313 -14.57 8.88 31.21
C PHE A 313 -13.23 8.69 30.48
N ARG A 314 -12.25 8.02 31.10
CA ARG A 314 -10.93 7.77 30.48
C ARG A 314 -11.00 6.96 29.18
N TYR A 315 -12.03 6.13 29.02
CA TYR A 315 -12.25 5.34 27.80
C TYR A 315 -12.84 6.18 26.66
N GLU A 316 -13.75 7.08 26.97
CA GLU A 316 -14.32 8.07 26.05
C GLU A 316 -13.24 9.06 25.62
N PHE A 317 -12.39 9.47 26.57
CA PHE A 317 -11.22 10.29 26.30
C PHE A 317 -10.30 9.66 25.26
N ILE A 318 -9.88 8.40 25.45
CA ILE A 318 -8.95 7.78 24.51
C ILE A 318 -9.58 7.54 23.13
N LYS A 319 -10.89 7.26 23.05
CA LYS A 319 -11.63 7.14 21.78
C LYS A 319 -11.73 8.47 21.04
N LYS A 320 -11.98 9.55 21.77
CA LYS A 320 -12.05 10.88 21.17
C LYS A 320 -10.66 11.34 20.72
N LEU A 321 -9.65 11.14 21.57
CA LEU A 321 -8.25 11.39 21.24
C LEU A 321 -7.84 10.63 19.99
N SER A 322 -8.13 9.32 19.92
CA SER A 322 -7.76 8.50 18.77
C SER A 322 -8.38 8.99 17.46
N THR A 323 -9.62 9.49 17.51
CA THR A 323 -10.30 10.07 16.35
C THR A 323 -9.62 11.36 15.87
N ASP A 324 -9.14 12.20 16.78
CA ASP A 324 -8.57 13.51 16.43
C ASP A 324 -7.07 13.44 16.06
N VAL A 325 -6.33 12.49 16.64
CA VAL A 325 -4.89 12.35 16.39
C VAL A 325 -4.54 11.34 15.31
N SER A 326 -5.35 10.30 15.09
CA SER A 326 -5.03 9.31 14.05
C SER A 326 -5.17 9.96 12.67
N PRO A 327 -4.24 9.71 11.74
CA PRO A 327 -4.44 10.12 10.36
C PRO A 327 -5.67 9.40 9.79
N ASN A 328 -6.41 10.05 8.89
CA ASN A 328 -7.56 9.48 8.17
C ASN A 328 -7.16 8.39 7.15
N ASN A 329 -6.01 7.75 7.36
CA ASN A 329 -5.52 6.64 6.54
C ASN A 329 -6.41 5.45 6.89
N LEU A 330 -7.41 5.21 6.06
CA LEU A 330 -8.21 4.00 6.10
C LEU A 330 -7.23 2.82 6.11
N VAL A 331 -7.27 1.99 7.15
CA VAL A 331 -6.57 0.71 7.11
C VAL A 331 -7.12 -0.02 5.90
N THR A 332 -6.25 -0.19 4.89
CA THR A 332 -6.57 -0.80 3.61
C THR A 332 -7.24 -2.14 3.86
N ASN A 333 -8.44 -2.36 3.31
CA ASN A 333 -9.03 -3.70 3.35
C ASN A 333 -8.00 -4.67 2.75
N PRO A 334 -7.80 -5.85 3.34
CA PRO A 334 -7.03 -6.89 2.68
C PRO A 334 -7.34 -7.09 1.17
N ASP A 335 -8.60 -6.95 0.75
CA ASP A 335 -9.00 -6.96 -0.68
C ASP A 335 -8.38 -5.81 -1.48
N GLU A 336 -8.28 -4.61 -0.90
CA GLU A 336 -7.66 -3.44 -1.53
C GLU A 336 -6.14 -3.61 -1.63
N LYS A 337 -5.49 -4.13 -0.59
CA LYS A 337 -4.05 -4.46 -0.62
C LYS A 337 -3.76 -5.51 -1.70
N MET A 338 -4.64 -6.48 -1.88
CA MET A 338 -4.58 -7.48 -2.95
C MET A 338 -4.74 -6.83 -4.33
N ASN A 339 -5.72 -5.94 -4.50
CA ASN A 339 -5.91 -5.23 -5.77
C ASN A 339 -4.68 -4.39 -6.14
N MET A 340 -4.09 -3.69 -5.17
CA MET A 340 -2.84 -2.96 -5.34
C MET A 340 -1.69 -3.90 -5.73
N PHE A 341 -1.53 -5.03 -5.03
CA PHE A 341 -0.54 -6.06 -5.35
C PHE A 341 -0.69 -6.57 -6.79
N ASN A 342 -1.91 -6.91 -7.20
CA ASN A 342 -2.20 -7.35 -8.57
C ASN A 342 -1.93 -6.27 -9.60
N GLY A 343 -2.25 -5.01 -9.31
CA GLY A 343 -1.95 -3.86 -10.15
C GLY A 343 -0.44 -3.63 -10.31
N ILE A 344 0.33 -3.73 -9.23
CA ILE A 344 1.80 -3.69 -9.24
C ILE A 344 2.35 -4.84 -10.08
N GLN A 345 1.93 -6.08 -9.81
CA GLN A 345 2.35 -7.28 -10.54
C GLN A 345 2.06 -7.18 -12.04
N TYR A 346 0.89 -6.64 -12.40
CA TYR A 346 0.51 -6.38 -13.78
C TYR A 346 1.44 -5.36 -14.44
N ASN A 347 1.72 -4.22 -13.79
CA ASN A 347 2.61 -3.19 -14.32
C ASN A 347 4.07 -3.66 -14.44
N LEU A 348 4.51 -4.51 -13.52
CA LEU A 348 5.82 -5.15 -13.53
C LEU A 348 5.98 -6.17 -14.66
N THR A 349 4.92 -6.91 -14.99
CA THR A 349 4.94 -7.94 -16.04
C THR A 349 4.77 -7.36 -17.45
N ASN A 350 4.03 -6.26 -17.59
CA ASN A 350 3.79 -5.64 -18.89
C ASN A 350 4.86 -4.59 -19.19
N ILE A 351 5.85 -4.96 -20.01
CA ILE A 351 7.00 -4.11 -20.36
C ILE A 351 6.85 -3.59 -21.81
N PRO A 352 6.40 -2.34 -22.03
CA PRO A 352 6.20 -1.80 -23.38
C PRO A 352 7.47 -1.73 -24.25
N GLU A 353 8.63 -1.64 -23.62
CA GLU A 353 9.95 -1.47 -24.25
C GLU A 353 10.47 -2.77 -24.87
N LEU A 354 9.89 -3.93 -24.51
CA LEU A 354 10.29 -5.21 -25.10
C LEU A 354 9.90 -5.27 -26.59
N PRO A 355 10.81 -5.78 -27.45
CA PRO A 355 10.52 -5.93 -28.87
C PRO A 355 9.43 -6.97 -29.06
N MET A 356 8.41 -6.66 -29.86
CA MET A 356 7.31 -7.59 -30.14
C MET A 356 7.26 -7.97 -31.62
N PRO A 357 6.86 -9.23 -31.92
CA PRO A 357 6.62 -9.64 -33.29
C PRO A 357 5.47 -8.83 -33.89
N THR A 358 5.71 -8.22 -35.05
CA THR A 358 4.67 -7.47 -35.76
C THR A 358 3.70 -8.44 -36.44
N ALA A 359 2.44 -8.48 -35.99
CA ALA A 359 1.41 -9.35 -36.57
C ALA A 359 1.27 -9.17 -38.08
N ALA A 360 1.34 -7.92 -38.58
CA ALA A 360 1.36 -7.63 -40.01
C ALA A 360 2.50 -8.32 -40.77
N LYS A 361 3.73 -8.32 -40.22
CA LYS A 361 4.88 -8.98 -40.87
C LYS A 361 4.63 -10.48 -40.98
N THR A 362 4.15 -11.12 -39.91
CA THR A 362 3.78 -12.55 -39.91
C THR A 362 2.66 -12.85 -40.91
N LEU A 363 1.61 -12.02 -40.94
CA LEU A 363 0.50 -12.18 -41.89
C LEU A 363 0.95 -12.02 -43.34
N ILE A 364 1.83 -11.04 -43.64
CA ILE A 364 2.39 -10.85 -44.98
C ILE A 364 3.20 -12.08 -45.40
N ILE A 365 4.05 -12.60 -44.51
CA ILE A 365 4.83 -13.82 -44.78
C ILE A 365 3.89 -14.99 -45.08
N PHE A 366 2.81 -15.17 -44.31
CA PHE A 366 1.82 -16.22 -44.56
C PHE A 366 1.03 -16.01 -45.87
N MET A 367 0.63 -14.78 -46.19
CA MET A 367 -0.03 -14.50 -47.47
C MET A 367 0.87 -14.83 -48.65
N ILE A 368 2.14 -14.42 -48.61
CA ILE A 368 3.13 -14.74 -49.65
C ILE A 368 3.30 -16.26 -49.73
N TYR A 369 3.43 -16.95 -48.60
CA TYR A 369 3.53 -18.40 -48.54
C TYR A 369 2.32 -19.10 -49.19
N PHE A 370 1.09 -18.72 -48.83
CA PHE A 370 -0.12 -19.34 -49.37
C PHE A 370 -0.28 -19.08 -50.87
N LEU A 371 0.05 -17.87 -51.34
CA LEU A 371 0.06 -17.54 -52.76
C LEU A 371 1.10 -18.37 -53.52
N LEU A 372 2.30 -18.53 -52.96
CA LEU A 372 3.37 -19.31 -53.59
C LEU A 372 3.04 -20.79 -53.64
N VAL A 373 2.61 -21.38 -52.53
CA VAL A 373 2.36 -22.83 -52.42
C VAL A 373 1.14 -23.28 -53.22
N SER A 374 0.08 -22.47 -53.30
CA SER A 374 -1.18 -22.89 -53.93
C SER A 374 -1.33 -22.34 -55.36
N PRO A 375 -1.81 -21.10 -55.61
CA PRO A 375 -2.11 -20.65 -56.96
C PRO A 375 -0.87 -20.51 -57.84
N ILE A 376 0.24 -19.95 -57.34
CA ILE A 376 1.42 -19.68 -58.15
C ILE A 376 2.12 -20.98 -58.53
N SER A 377 2.42 -21.85 -57.57
CA SER A 377 3.05 -23.16 -57.86
C SER A 377 2.17 -23.99 -58.80
N TYR A 378 0.86 -24.04 -58.59
CA TYR A 378 -0.05 -24.75 -59.48
C TYR A 378 -0.04 -24.18 -60.91
N LEU A 379 -0.16 -22.86 -61.09
CA LEU A 379 -0.19 -22.23 -62.41
C LEU A 379 1.14 -22.40 -63.16
N VAL A 380 2.28 -22.24 -62.47
CA VAL A 380 3.62 -22.42 -63.04
C VAL A 380 3.83 -23.87 -63.46
N LEU A 381 3.57 -24.84 -62.58
CA LEU A 381 3.75 -26.26 -62.89
C LEU A 381 2.72 -26.76 -63.91
N LYS A 382 1.51 -26.19 -63.95
CA LYS A 382 0.52 -26.45 -64.99
C LYS A 382 0.99 -25.96 -66.36
N LYS A 383 1.60 -24.78 -66.44
CA LYS A 383 2.13 -24.23 -67.69
C LYS A 383 3.34 -25.04 -68.21
N LEU A 384 4.10 -25.66 -67.30
CA LEU A 384 5.24 -26.51 -67.61
C LEU A 384 4.88 -27.99 -67.80
N ASP A 385 3.60 -28.36 -67.61
CA ASP A 385 3.09 -29.74 -67.62
C ASP A 385 3.82 -30.71 -66.66
N LYS A 386 4.19 -30.21 -65.46
CA LYS A 386 4.91 -30.97 -64.42
C LYS A 386 4.23 -30.91 -63.05
N ARG A 387 2.92 -31.15 -63.01
CA ARG A 387 2.11 -30.94 -61.78
C ARG A 387 2.44 -31.94 -60.67
N GLU A 388 2.93 -33.11 -61.03
CA GLU A 388 3.44 -34.14 -60.13
C GLU A 388 4.60 -33.65 -59.24
N LEU A 389 5.36 -32.63 -59.69
CA LEU A 389 6.42 -32.00 -58.89
C LEU A 389 5.88 -31.23 -57.67
N MET A 390 4.56 -31.00 -57.56
CA MET A 390 3.95 -30.40 -56.37
C MET A 390 4.35 -31.13 -55.08
N TRP A 391 4.54 -32.46 -55.15
CA TRP A 391 4.99 -33.27 -54.02
C TRP A 391 6.39 -32.87 -53.49
N GLY A 392 7.24 -32.28 -54.33
CA GLY A 392 8.55 -31.75 -53.92
C GLY A 392 8.53 -30.25 -53.66
N VAL A 393 7.87 -29.48 -54.53
CA VAL A 393 7.81 -28.01 -54.45
C VAL A 393 7.15 -27.53 -53.17
N VAL A 394 6.04 -28.14 -52.77
CA VAL A 394 5.33 -27.72 -51.55
C VAL A 394 6.19 -27.93 -50.30
N PRO A 395 6.76 -29.13 -50.02
CA PRO A 395 7.67 -29.30 -48.89
C PRO A 395 8.90 -28.38 -48.92
N SER A 396 9.52 -28.15 -50.09
CA SER A 396 10.67 -27.26 -50.21
C SER A 396 10.33 -25.81 -49.86
N LEU A 397 9.19 -25.30 -50.36
CA LEU A 397 8.69 -23.97 -50.00
C LEU A 397 8.38 -23.90 -48.51
N SER A 398 7.75 -24.92 -47.93
CA SER A 398 7.49 -24.96 -46.48
C SER A 398 8.78 -24.86 -45.67
N LEU A 399 9.82 -25.63 -46.03
CA LEU A 399 11.12 -25.59 -45.33
C LEU A 399 11.79 -24.21 -45.46
N PHE A 400 11.74 -23.61 -46.65
CA PHE A 400 12.23 -22.25 -46.87
C PHE A 400 11.50 -21.22 -46.00
N PHE A 401 10.17 -21.28 -45.96
CA PHE A 401 9.37 -20.35 -45.15
C PHE A 401 9.54 -20.56 -43.64
N ILE A 402 9.86 -21.77 -43.17
CA ILE A 402 10.28 -22.00 -41.78
C ILE A 402 11.55 -21.20 -41.46
N VAL A 403 12.55 -21.20 -42.35
CA VAL A 403 13.78 -20.41 -42.16
C VAL A 403 13.48 -18.91 -42.20
N VAL A 404 12.65 -18.45 -43.15
CA VAL A 404 12.23 -17.04 -43.23
C VAL A 404 11.54 -16.60 -41.94
N MET A 405 10.61 -17.41 -41.42
CA MET A 405 9.93 -17.15 -40.16
C MET A 405 10.91 -17.10 -38.98
N PHE A 406 11.85 -18.06 -38.91
CA PHE A 406 12.87 -18.09 -37.87
C PHE A 406 13.74 -16.84 -37.90
N VAL A 407 14.29 -16.46 -39.06
CA VAL A 407 15.13 -15.27 -39.23
C VAL A 407 14.36 -13.99 -38.92
N SER A 408 13.10 -13.89 -39.36
CA SER A 408 12.24 -12.74 -39.07
C SER A 408 12.01 -12.56 -37.55
N GLY A 409 12.02 -13.64 -36.77
CA GLY A 409 11.79 -13.61 -35.32
C GLY A 409 13.05 -13.32 -34.47
N ILE A 410 14.25 -13.38 -35.04
CA ILE A 410 15.51 -13.21 -34.28
C ILE A 410 15.56 -11.83 -33.59
N SER A 411 15.14 -10.77 -34.29
CA SER A 411 15.17 -9.40 -33.77
C SER A 411 14.23 -9.15 -32.57
N THR A 412 13.26 -10.03 -32.34
CA THR A 412 12.28 -9.90 -31.25
C THR A 412 12.57 -10.85 -30.08
N ARG A 413 13.67 -11.59 -30.13
CA ARG A 413 14.00 -12.59 -29.12
C ARG A 413 14.67 -11.94 -27.92
N VAL A 414 14.09 -12.14 -26.74
CA VAL A 414 14.73 -11.83 -25.45
C VAL A 414 15.62 -13.02 -25.08
N THR A 415 16.94 -12.81 -25.02
CA THR A 415 17.92 -13.89 -24.77
C THR A 415 18.62 -13.82 -23.41
N THR A 416 18.55 -12.66 -22.75
CA THR A 416 19.09 -12.43 -21.41
C THR A 416 17.95 -12.06 -20.47
N SER A 417 18.17 -12.21 -19.17
CA SER A 417 17.24 -11.67 -18.18
C SER A 417 17.10 -10.15 -18.35
N VAL A 418 15.91 -9.65 -18.05
CA VAL A 418 15.57 -8.23 -18.08
C VAL A 418 14.86 -7.89 -16.78
N VAL A 419 15.17 -6.72 -16.24
CA VAL A 419 14.47 -6.17 -15.08
C VAL A 419 13.51 -5.08 -15.54
N ASN A 420 12.31 -5.08 -14.98
CA ASN A 420 11.39 -3.96 -15.09
C ASN A 420 11.08 -3.48 -13.67
N SER A 421 11.36 -2.20 -13.41
CA SER A 421 11.25 -1.55 -12.13
C SER A 421 10.27 -0.41 -12.20
N ILE A 422 9.53 -0.22 -11.12
CA ILE A 422 8.53 0.80 -11.01
C ILE A 422 8.63 1.49 -9.65
N ASN A 423 8.48 2.81 -9.64
CA ASN A 423 8.59 3.61 -8.43
C ASN A 423 7.39 4.55 -8.25
N TYR A 424 6.92 4.67 -7.01
CA TYR A 424 5.97 5.69 -6.58
C TYR A 424 6.69 6.65 -5.65
N ILE A 425 6.84 7.91 -6.07
CA ILE A 425 7.54 8.95 -5.33
C ILE A 425 6.51 9.94 -4.80
N ASN A 426 6.26 9.91 -3.50
CA ASN A 426 5.40 10.85 -2.80
C ASN A 426 6.24 12.01 -2.30
N VAL A 427 5.91 13.23 -2.75
CA VAL A 427 6.60 14.45 -2.36
C VAL A 427 5.88 15.06 -1.17
N GLY A 428 6.53 15.04 -0.01
CA GLY A 428 6.00 15.58 1.23
C GLY A 428 6.18 17.09 1.35
N LYS A 429 5.42 17.73 2.23
CA LYS A 429 5.67 19.12 2.61
C LYS A 429 7.06 19.24 3.24
N ASN A 430 7.84 20.25 2.84
CA ASN A 430 9.21 20.52 3.29
C ASN A 430 10.27 19.48 2.87
N GLY A 431 10.07 18.74 1.78
CA GLY A 431 11.10 17.86 1.19
C GLY A 431 11.23 16.48 1.85
N ASN A 432 10.29 16.09 2.71
CA ASN A 432 10.21 14.73 3.25
C ASN A 432 9.59 13.79 2.20
N ASN A 433 10.39 13.43 1.19
CA ASN A 433 9.97 12.59 0.10
C ASN A 433 10.05 11.11 0.49
N ASP A 434 9.14 10.31 -0.06
CA ASP A 434 9.04 8.86 0.16
C ASP A 434 8.98 8.14 -1.18
N MET A 435 9.68 7.03 -1.31
CA MET A 435 9.78 6.27 -2.55
C MET A 435 9.54 4.77 -2.31
N SER A 436 8.45 4.25 -2.85
CA SER A 436 8.15 2.81 -2.88
C SER A 436 8.57 2.22 -4.21
N SER A 437 9.40 1.18 -4.18
CA SER A 437 10.05 0.63 -5.37
C SER A 437 9.76 -0.87 -5.52
N PHE A 438 9.41 -1.28 -6.73
CA PHE A 438 9.13 -2.68 -7.05
C PHE A 438 9.85 -3.06 -8.34
N ALA A 439 10.30 -4.30 -8.45
CA ALA A 439 10.94 -4.81 -9.66
C ALA A 439 10.48 -6.22 -10.00
N SER A 440 10.55 -6.59 -11.28
CA SER A 440 10.33 -7.94 -11.75
C SER A 440 11.43 -8.38 -12.69
N ILE A 441 11.94 -9.59 -12.43
CA ILE A 441 12.99 -10.22 -13.21
C ILE A 441 12.33 -11.18 -14.21
N LEU A 442 12.32 -10.80 -15.49
CA LEU A 442 11.88 -11.64 -16.60
C LEU A 442 13.06 -12.50 -17.07
N THR A 443 12.92 -13.82 -17.00
CA THR A 443 13.99 -14.76 -17.38
C THR A 443 13.60 -15.58 -18.61
N PRO A 444 14.32 -15.51 -19.74
CA PRO A 444 13.94 -16.19 -20.99
C PRO A 444 14.29 -17.67 -21.03
N THR A 445 14.95 -18.21 -20.01
CA THR A 445 15.41 -19.61 -19.92
C THR A 445 15.01 -20.21 -18.58
N LYS A 446 14.90 -21.55 -18.53
CA LYS A 446 14.72 -22.28 -17.28
C LYS A 446 16.04 -22.26 -16.51
N GLN A 447 16.10 -21.53 -15.40
CA GLN A 447 17.27 -21.43 -14.53
C GLN A 447 16.87 -20.97 -13.12
N ASP A 448 17.79 -21.12 -12.17
CA ASP A 448 17.70 -20.44 -10.88
C ASP A 448 18.08 -18.96 -11.07
N VAL A 449 17.44 -18.09 -10.29
CA VAL A 449 17.61 -16.63 -10.39
C VAL A 449 18.01 -16.11 -9.02
N ILE A 450 19.25 -15.66 -8.90
CA ILE A 450 19.77 -14.97 -7.74
C ILE A 450 19.72 -13.47 -8.06
N VAL A 451 18.95 -12.74 -7.27
CA VAL A 451 18.93 -11.28 -7.25
C VAL A 451 19.78 -10.84 -6.08
N GLU A 452 20.85 -10.11 -6.37
CA GLU A 452 21.75 -9.56 -5.37
C GLU A 452 21.25 -8.18 -4.91
N GLU A 453 21.77 -7.73 -3.77
CA GLU A 453 21.39 -6.48 -3.12
C GLU A 453 21.51 -5.26 -4.03
N ILE A 454 20.63 -4.28 -3.81
CA ILE A 454 20.57 -3.03 -4.56
C ILE A 454 20.63 -1.89 -3.56
N ASP A 455 21.63 -1.02 -3.65
CA ASP A 455 21.81 0.15 -2.76
C ASP A 455 21.83 -0.16 -1.26
N GLU A 456 22.34 -1.33 -0.85
CA GLU A 456 22.27 -1.79 0.55
C GLU A 456 20.81 -1.90 1.09
N ARG A 457 19.83 -2.00 0.18
CA ARG A 457 18.40 -2.10 0.51
C ARG A 457 17.96 -3.55 0.57
N LYS A 458 17.11 -3.83 1.56
CA LYS A 458 16.49 -5.15 1.73
C LYS A 458 15.60 -5.46 0.53
N LEU A 459 15.80 -6.64 -0.05
CA LEU A 459 14.92 -7.17 -1.08
C LEU A 459 13.85 -8.05 -0.43
N ILE A 460 12.61 -7.89 -0.89
CA ILE A 460 11.44 -8.60 -0.37
C ILE A 460 10.79 -9.36 -1.53
N PRO A 461 10.65 -10.70 -1.48
CA PRO A 461 9.96 -11.43 -2.53
C PRO A 461 8.46 -11.11 -2.49
N MET A 462 7.89 -10.75 -3.64
CA MET A 462 6.45 -10.61 -3.77
C MET A 462 5.82 -12.00 -3.87
N MET A 463 5.22 -12.45 -2.77
CA MET A 463 4.53 -13.74 -2.70
C MET A 463 3.18 -13.66 -3.42
N ASN A 464 2.92 -14.59 -4.33
CA ASN A 464 1.64 -14.70 -5.02
C ASN A 464 0.59 -15.16 -4.00
N ASN A 465 -0.20 -14.22 -3.50
CA ASN A 465 -1.24 -14.49 -2.53
C ASN A 465 -2.49 -14.91 -3.32
N ASP A 466 -2.60 -16.20 -3.66
CA ASP A 466 -3.72 -16.69 -4.46
C ASP A 466 -5.04 -16.31 -3.79
N TYR A 467 -5.98 -15.85 -4.63
CA TYR A 467 -7.35 -15.39 -4.38
C TYR A 467 -8.17 -16.19 -3.34
N TYR A 468 -7.78 -17.42 -3.03
CA TYR A 468 -8.47 -18.30 -2.09
C TYR A 468 -8.16 -18.03 -0.61
N MET A 469 -7.05 -17.34 -0.26
CA MET A 469 -6.69 -17.08 1.14
C MET A 469 -7.58 -16.03 1.86
N TYR A 470 -8.40 -15.27 1.12
CA TYR A 470 -9.33 -14.27 1.69
C TYR A 470 -10.79 -14.70 1.68
N SER A 471 -11.18 -15.64 0.82
CA SER A 471 -12.59 -16.02 0.63
C SER A 471 -13.07 -17.13 1.55
N SER A 472 -12.17 -17.88 2.21
CA SER A 472 -12.51 -18.88 3.22
C SER A 472 -12.17 -18.36 4.61
N TYR A 473 -13.19 -17.87 5.32
CA TYR A 473 -13.21 -17.69 6.79
C TYR A 473 -13.09 -19.02 7.57
N GLN A 474 -12.43 -20.03 7.00
CA GLN A 474 -12.17 -21.30 7.66
C GLN A 474 -10.71 -21.31 8.08
N PRO A 475 -10.41 -21.22 9.39
CA PRO A 475 -9.05 -21.47 9.85
C PRO A 475 -8.60 -22.83 9.32
N MET A 476 -7.34 -22.93 8.88
CA MET A 476 -6.69 -24.16 8.43
C MET A 476 -6.50 -25.16 9.59
N SER A 477 -7.55 -25.47 10.34
CA SER A 477 -7.63 -26.67 11.17
C SER A 477 -7.77 -27.89 10.25
N GLY A 478 -6.74 -28.22 9.46
CA GLY A 478 -6.87 -29.38 8.57
C GLY A 478 -5.73 -29.74 7.63
N THR A 479 -4.78 -28.87 7.27
CA THR A 479 -3.69 -29.32 6.39
C THR A 479 -2.70 -30.14 7.19
N SER A 480 -2.71 -31.45 6.94
CA SER A 480 -1.69 -32.40 7.34
C SER A 480 -0.39 -32.20 6.55
N LEU A 481 0.07 -30.95 6.40
CA LEU A 481 1.37 -30.65 5.82
C LEU A 481 2.43 -31.42 6.60
N LYS A 482 3.15 -32.28 5.89
CA LYS A 482 4.34 -32.98 6.35
C LYS A 482 5.57 -32.31 5.75
N VAL A 483 6.72 -32.57 6.36
CA VAL A 483 8.01 -32.08 5.84
C VAL A 483 8.22 -32.49 4.37
N GLU A 484 7.75 -33.68 3.98
CA GLU A 484 7.82 -34.20 2.61
C GLU A 484 7.02 -33.40 1.56
N ASP A 485 6.02 -32.62 2.00
CA ASP A 485 5.18 -31.80 1.12
C ASP A 485 5.82 -30.43 0.80
N VAL A 486 6.87 -30.05 1.53
CA VAL A 486 7.55 -28.75 1.44
C VAL A 486 8.37 -28.66 0.14
N LYS A 487 8.03 -27.70 -0.72
CA LYS A 487 8.72 -27.38 -1.97
C LYS A 487 9.37 -26.02 -1.88
N ILE A 488 10.68 -25.98 -1.68
CA ILE A 488 11.41 -24.70 -1.63
C ILE A 488 11.39 -24.05 -3.02
N THR A 489 10.71 -22.91 -3.14
CA THR A 489 10.57 -22.16 -4.41
C THR A 489 11.39 -20.88 -4.42
N SER A 490 11.70 -20.33 -3.25
CA SER A 490 12.65 -19.24 -3.10
C SER A 490 13.32 -19.23 -1.73
N LYS A 491 14.43 -18.52 -1.62
CA LYS A 491 15.19 -18.30 -0.39
C LYS A 491 15.65 -16.85 -0.31
N VAL A 492 15.40 -16.21 0.83
CA VAL A 492 15.84 -14.86 1.17
C VAL A 492 16.95 -14.97 2.19
N LEU A 493 18.13 -14.48 1.86
CA LEU A 493 19.25 -14.39 2.80
C LEU A 493 19.15 -13.06 3.56
N GLU A 494 18.95 -13.12 4.87
CA GLU A 494 18.92 -11.97 5.77
C GLU A 494 20.27 -11.86 6.50
N GLY A 495 21.09 -10.86 6.14
CA GLY A 495 22.45 -10.71 6.64
C GLY A 495 23.14 -9.42 6.17
N ASN A 496 24.47 -9.46 6.02
CA ASN A 496 25.26 -8.32 5.52
C ASN A 496 25.12 -8.10 4.01
N THR A 497 24.67 -9.11 3.27
CA THR A 497 24.34 -9.02 1.85
C THR A 497 22.95 -9.59 1.66
N ASN A 498 21.98 -8.75 1.28
CA ASN A 498 20.62 -9.20 1.03
C ASN A 498 20.52 -9.83 -0.36
N SER A 499 20.09 -11.08 -0.46
CA SER A 499 19.84 -11.70 -1.76
C SER A 499 18.59 -12.55 -1.75
N ILE A 500 17.95 -12.65 -2.92
CA ILE A 500 16.82 -13.54 -3.13
C ILE A 500 17.19 -14.53 -4.22
N GLU A 501 17.12 -15.81 -3.88
CA GLU A 501 17.29 -16.92 -4.80
C GLU A 501 15.91 -17.51 -5.13
N PHE A 502 15.56 -17.55 -6.41
CA PHE A 502 14.36 -18.19 -6.93
C PHE A 502 14.71 -19.49 -7.65
N PHE A 503 14.15 -20.61 -7.20
CA PHE A 503 14.52 -21.94 -7.70
C PHE A 503 13.64 -22.41 -8.86
N SER A 504 14.28 -23.07 -9.84
CA SER A 504 13.66 -23.88 -10.90
C SER A 504 12.54 -23.20 -11.69
N LYS A 505 12.71 -21.91 -11.98
CA LYS A 505 11.67 -21.10 -12.62
C LYS A 505 11.47 -21.46 -14.09
N ALA A 506 10.22 -21.41 -14.55
CA ALA A 506 9.83 -21.70 -15.92
C ALA A 506 10.38 -20.65 -16.90
N VAL A 507 10.39 -20.99 -18.19
CA VAL A 507 10.73 -20.05 -19.27
C VAL A 507 9.75 -18.88 -19.24
N PHE A 508 10.27 -17.65 -19.28
CA PHE A 508 9.52 -16.39 -19.12
C PHE A 508 8.81 -16.24 -17.77
N SER A 509 9.36 -16.83 -16.71
CA SER A 509 8.90 -16.54 -15.35
C SER A 509 9.15 -15.08 -14.99
N ASN A 510 8.18 -14.46 -14.33
CA ASN A 510 8.34 -13.18 -13.65
C ASN A 510 8.57 -13.44 -12.16
N ASN A 511 9.70 -12.94 -11.66
CA ASN A 511 10.01 -12.98 -10.24
C ASN A 511 9.95 -11.56 -9.72
N ALA A 512 8.84 -11.21 -9.08
CA ALA A 512 8.61 -9.87 -8.56
C ALA A 512 9.17 -9.73 -7.16
N ILE A 513 9.73 -8.56 -6.89
CA ILE A 513 10.34 -8.17 -5.64
C ILE A 513 9.90 -6.74 -5.30
N GLU A 514 9.71 -6.49 -4.02
CA GLU A 514 9.70 -5.15 -3.45
C GLU A 514 11.13 -4.82 -3.02
N ILE A 515 11.56 -3.60 -3.31
CA ILE A 515 12.86 -3.09 -2.91
C ILE A 515 12.58 -2.16 -1.72
N GLY A 516 13.23 -2.44 -0.60
CA GLY A 516 13.07 -1.68 0.63
C GLY A 516 13.28 -0.18 0.42
N ASN A 517 12.82 0.62 1.38
CA ASN A 517 12.86 2.08 1.29
C ASN A 517 14.29 2.56 1.01
N GLY A 518 14.45 3.29 -0.08
CA GLY A 518 15.68 3.99 -0.44
C GLY A 518 15.61 5.47 -0.11
N MET A 519 16.69 6.19 -0.40
CA MET A 519 16.65 7.65 -0.42
C MET A 519 15.73 8.10 -1.57
N ALA A 520 14.58 8.68 -1.22
CA ALA A 520 13.76 9.37 -2.20
C ALA A 520 14.54 10.57 -2.77
N PRO A 521 14.33 10.95 -4.04
CA PRO A 521 15.04 12.08 -4.63
C PRO A 521 14.77 13.38 -3.86
N GLU A 522 15.80 14.19 -3.67
CA GLU A 522 15.66 15.54 -3.12
C GLU A 522 15.02 16.48 -4.15
N GLY A 523 14.19 17.40 -3.67
CA GLY A 523 13.48 18.37 -4.52
C GLY A 523 11.97 18.34 -4.29
N ASN A 524 11.26 19.22 -4.99
CA ASN A 524 9.83 19.41 -4.84
C ASN A 524 9.18 19.78 -6.19
N ILE A 525 7.84 19.71 -6.25
CA ILE A 525 7.07 20.35 -7.30
C ILE A 525 6.24 21.45 -6.64
N LEU A 526 6.71 22.69 -6.77
CA LEU A 526 5.99 23.83 -6.23
C LEU A 526 4.89 24.25 -7.19
N SER A 527 3.72 24.58 -6.66
CA SER A 527 2.64 25.18 -7.43
C SER A 527 2.12 26.41 -6.70
N ALA A 528 1.69 27.40 -7.45
CA ALA A 528 0.97 28.55 -6.93
C ALA A 528 -0.11 28.88 -7.95
N VAL A 529 -1.24 28.18 -7.88
CA VAL A 529 -2.33 28.30 -8.86
C VAL A 529 -3.56 28.90 -8.20
N ASN A 530 -4.17 29.86 -8.86
CA ASN A 530 -5.40 30.50 -8.42
C ASN A 530 -6.53 30.23 -9.41
N PHE A 531 -7.71 29.91 -8.88
CA PHE A 531 -8.93 29.85 -9.67
C PHE A 531 -9.73 31.15 -9.51
N SER A 532 -9.88 31.89 -10.61
CA SER A 532 -10.71 33.10 -10.68
C SER A 532 -11.25 33.28 -12.09
N ASP A 533 -12.45 33.83 -12.22
CA ASP A 533 -13.15 34.06 -13.48
C ASP A 533 -13.25 32.78 -14.33
N LYS A 534 -13.48 31.65 -13.67
CA LYS A 534 -13.54 30.31 -14.27
C LYS A 534 -12.25 29.83 -14.93
N ILE A 535 -11.10 30.43 -14.61
CA ILE A 535 -9.78 30.11 -15.15
C ILE A 535 -8.81 29.79 -14.00
N TYR A 536 -8.03 28.73 -14.17
CA TYR A 536 -6.87 28.44 -13.33
C TYR A 536 -5.65 29.15 -13.92
N SER A 537 -5.04 30.02 -13.13
CA SER A 537 -3.86 30.81 -13.51
C SER A 537 -2.80 30.81 -12.43
N GLY A 538 -1.52 30.83 -12.81
CA GLY A 538 -0.40 30.79 -11.85
C GLY A 538 0.77 30.00 -12.39
N THR A 539 1.55 29.36 -11.52
CA THR A 539 2.78 28.67 -11.93
C THR A 539 2.96 27.30 -11.31
N VAL A 540 3.71 26.44 -11.99
CA VAL A 540 4.24 25.17 -11.47
C VAL A 540 5.74 25.12 -11.73
N THR A 541 6.54 24.86 -10.71
CA THR A 541 8.01 24.79 -10.76
C THR A 541 8.49 23.40 -10.42
N ASN A 542 9.40 22.87 -11.24
CA ASN A 542 10.12 21.64 -10.96
C ASN A 542 11.45 21.97 -10.23
N GLU A 543 11.55 21.64 -8.94
CA GLU A 543 12.79 21.83 -8.16
C GLU A 543 13.69 20.59 -8.14
N PHE A 544 13.31 19.51 -8.82
CA PHE A 544 14.19 18.37 -9.00
C PHE A 544 15.35 18.71 -9.96
N ASP A 545 16.45 17.96 -9.83
CA ASP A 545 17.61 18.03 -10.72
C ASP A 545 17.42 17.23 -12.03
N PHE A 546 16.22 16.65 -12.24
CA PHE A 546 15.84 15.93 -13.45
C PHE A 546 14.55 16.46 -14.09
N ASP A 547 14.37 16.17 -15.37
CA ASP A 547 13.18 16.56 -16.14
C ASP A 547 11.96 15.71 -15.76
N ILE A 548 10.79 16.35 -15.68
CA ILE A 548 9.50 15.68 -15.48
C ILE A 548 8.60 15.83 -16.71
N TYR A 549 7.82 14.78 -16.99
CA TYR A 549 7.02 14.63 -18.20
C TYR A 549 5.55 14.42 -17.87
N ASP A 550 4.66 14.82 -18.78
CA ASP A 550 3.21 14.64 -18.65
C ASP A 550 2.69 15.09 -17.27
N CYS A 551 3.04 16.32 -16.86
CA CYS A 551 2.63 16.90 -15.58
C CYS A 551 1.17 17.39 -15.64
N TYR A 552 0.39 17.03 -14.61
CA TYR A 552 -0.99 17.45 -14.43
C TYR A 552 -1.27 17.86 -12.98
N ILE A 553 -2.09 18.90 -12.81
CA ILE A 553 -2.75 19.15 -11.52
C ILE A 553 -4.11 18.44 -11.56
N LEU A 554 -4.34 17.59 -10.57
CA LEU A 554 -5.58 16.84 -10.37
C LEU A 554 -6.38 17.49 -9.24
N LEU A 555 -7.64 17.75 -9.52
CA LEU A 555 -8.68 18.16 -8.59
C LEU A 555 -9.73 17.06 -8.53
N ASN A 556 -10.62 17.07 -7.54
CA ASN A 556 -11.63 16.04 -7.33
C ASN A 556 -12.38 15.56 -8.60
N ASN A 557 -12.71 16.46 -9.53
CA ASN A 557 -13.44 16.13 -10.77
C ASN A 557 -12.88 16.79 -12.04
N LYS A 558 -11.74 17.48 -11.92
CA LYS A 558 -11.10 18.23 -12.99
C LYS A 558 -9.60 17.97 -13.01
N TYR A 559 -8.98 18.12 -14.16
CA TYR A 559 -7.53 18.16 -14.27
C TYR A 559 -7.07 19.36 -15.10
N ILE A 560 -5.84 19.81 -14.86
CA ILE A 560 -5.17 20.88 -15.59
C ILE A 560 -3.91 20.28 -16.21
N SER A 561 -3.72 20.45 -17.51
CA SER A 561 -2.53 19.95 -18.21
C SER A 561 -1.41 20.98 -18.18
N ILE A 562 -0.25 20.59 -17.65
CA ILE A 562 0.95 21.44 -17.56
C ILE A 562 2.00 20.99 -18.61
N GLY A 563 2.05 19.68 -18.89
CA GLY A 563 2.96 19.05 -19.84
C GLY A 563 4.37 18.85 -19.24
N ASN A 564 5.40 18.79 -20.08
CA ASN A 564 6.77 18.50 -19.63
C ASN A 564 7.42 19.73 -19.00
N ILE A 565 8.13 19.58 -17.89
CA ILE A 565 8.83 20.67 -17.18
C ILE A 565 10.28 20.22 -16.97
N LYS A 566 11.25 20.99 -17.45
CA LYS A 566 12.67 20.67 -17.28
C LYS A 566 13.12 20.84 -15.83
N ALA A 567 14.27 20.27 -15.48
CA ALA A 567 14.91 20.50 -14.19
C ALA A 567 15.08 22.01 -13.91
N GLY A 568 14.59 22.49 -12.77
CA GLY A 568 14.62 23.89 -12.36
C GLY A 568 13.69 24.84 -13.15
N GLU A 569 12.89 24.35 -14.09
CA GLU A 569 12.00 25.19 -14.91
C GLU A 569 10.68 25.51 -14.18
N THR A 570 10.19 26.74 -14.37
CA THR A 570 8.84 27.17 -14.01
C THR A 570 7.97 27.30 -15.25
N LYS A 571 6.78 26.70 -15.23
CA LYS A 571 5.74 26.86 -16.25
C LYS A 571 4.56 27.66 -15.76
N GLU A 572 4.08 28.54 -16.63
CA GLU A 572 2.82 29.27 -16.47
C GLU A 572 1.62 28.36 -16.71
N VAL A 573 0.58 28.55 -15.91
CA VAL A 573 -0.71 27.87 -15.98
C VAL A 573 -1.74 28.89 -16.46
N ASN A 574 -2.52 28.52 -17.48
CA ASN A 574 -3.68 29.27 -17.93
C ASN A 574 -4.66 28.32 -18.63
N ASP A 575 -5.52 27.67 -17.84
CA ASP A 575 -6.43 26.62 -18.31
C ASP A 575 -7.79 26.74 -17.61
N LYS A 576 -8.88 26.30 -18.25
CA LYS A 576 -10.24 26.30 -17.66
C LYS A 576 -10.52 25.06 -16.77
N GLY A 577 -9.59 24.11 -16.77
CA GLY A 577 -9.71 22.78 -16.20
C GLY A 577 -10.62 21.88 -17.04
N HIS A 578 -10.19 20.64 -17.21
CA HIS A 578 -10.88 19.62 -18.00
C HIS A 578 -11.63 18.67 -17.07
N SER A 579 -12.94 18.49 -17.27
CA SER A 579 -13.75 17.62 -16.41
C SER A 579 -13.53 16.14 -16.77
N TYR A 580 -13.38 15.31 -15.74
CA TYR A 580 -13.32 13.84 -15.89
C TYR A 580 -14.39 13.09 -15.08
N GLY A 581 -15.35 13.80 -14.48
CA GLY A 581 -16.50 13.17 -13.82
C GLY A 581 -16.28 12.86 -12.34
N GLY A 582 -15.04 12.61 -11.92
CA GLY A 582 -14.66 12.34 -10.53
C GLY A 582 -13.97 10.98 -10.34
N TYR A 583 -14.08 10.08 -11.33
CA TYR A 583 -13.50 8.75 -11.26
C TYR A 583 -12.11 8.65 -11.90
N ILE A 584 -11.18 7.94 -11.25
CA ILE A 584 -9.81 7.84 -11.73
C ILE A 584 -9.71 7.14 -13.08
N TYR A 585 -10.54 6.14 -13.36
CA TYR A 585 -10.52 5.48 -14.67
C TYR A 585 -10.93 6.45 -15.79
N ASP A 586 -11.91 7.32 -15.54
CA ASP A 586 -12.29 8.34 -16.51
C ASP A 586 -11.18 9.38 -16.71
N LEU A 587 -10.48 9.76 -15.63
CA LEU A 587 -9.29 10.61 -15.75
C LEU A 587 -8.24 9.94 -16.65
N THR A 588 -7.87 8.68 -16.35
CA THR A 588 -6.81 7.99 -17.11
C THR A 588 -7.22 7.72 -18.56
N ASP A 589 -8.50 7.46 -18.82
CA ASP A 589 -9.07 7.40 -20.17
C ASP A 589 -8.94 8.73 -20.91
N LYS A 590 -9.17 9.86 -20.23
CA LYS A 590 -9.04 11.21 -20.83
C LYS A 590 -7.60 11.60 -21.12
N ILE A 591 -6.67 11.34 -20.20
CA ILE A 591 -5.26 11.76 -20.36
C ILE A 591 -4.40 10.75 -21.14
N TYR A 592 -4.76 9.46 -21.18
CA TYR A 592 -3.98 8.42 -21.86
C TYR A 592 -4.73 7.63 -22.93
N ASN A 593 -6.02 7.90 -23.17
CA ASN A 593 -6.81 7.25 -24.22
C ASN A 593 -6.75 5.71 -24.16
N ARG A 594 -7.12 5.12 -23.02
CA ARG A 594 -7.14 3.66 -22.78
C ARG A 594 -7.89 2.89 -23.87
N ASN A 595 -9.01 3.43 -24.36
CA ASN A 595 -9.83 2.84 -25.42
C ASN A 595 -9.11 2.71 -26.78
N GLY A 596 -7.97 3.38 -26.97
CA GLY A 596 -7.09 3.17 -28.11
C GLY A 596 -6.63 1.71 -28.25
N TYR A 597 -6.53 0.96 -27.14
CA TYR A 597 -6.15 -0.45 -27.14
C TYR A 597 -7.19 -1.36 -27.81
N ASN A 598 -8.48 -1.09 -27.58
CA ASN A 598 -9.57 -1.87 -28.18
C ASN A 598 -9.66 -1.69 -29.71
N ASN A 599 -9.00 -0.67 -30.23
CA ASN A 599 -8.96 -0.32 -31.66
C ASN A 599 -7.64 -0.72 -32.34
N ILE A 600 -6.81 -1.56 -31.71
CA ILE A 600 -5.56 -2.04 -32.32
C ILE A 600 -5.88 -2.97 -33.49
N SER A 601 -5.53 -2.53 -34.69
CA SER A 601 -5.54 -3.36 -35.90
C SER A 601 -4.24 -4.18 -36.00
N PRO A 602 -4.25 -5.39 -36.60
CA PRO A 602 -3.03 -6.14 -36.92
C PRO A 602 -2.02 -5.36 -37.77
N PHE A 603 -2.47 -4.31 -38.47
CA PHE A 603 -1.66 -3.42 -39.32
C PHE A 603 -1.19 -2.13 -38.63
N THR A 604 -1.41 -2.00 -37.32
CA THR A 604 -0.90 -0.86 -36.55
C THR A 604 0.63 -0.82 -36.61
N SER A 605 1.22 0.35 -36.87
CA SER A 605 2.67 0.51 -36.91
C SER A 605 3.31 0.20 -35.55
N GLY A 606 4.58 -0.22 -35.56
CA GLY A 606 5.32 -0.57 -34.35
C GLY A 606 5.36 0.57 -33.33
N ASP A 607 5.64 1.79 -33.80
CA ASP A 607 5.75 2.98 -32.95
C ASP A 607 4.41 3.33 -32.30
N LYS A 608 3.31 3.31 -33.07
CA LYS A 608 1.97 3.56 -32.54
C LYS A 608 1.53 2.48 -31.55
N LEU A 609 1.91 1.23 -31.79
CA LEU A 609 1.64 0.14 -30.84
C LEU A 609 2.44 0.31 -29.54
N GLN A 610 3.69 0.78 -29.61
CA GLN A 610 4.48 1.11 -28.44
C GLN A 610 3.89 2.29 -27.66
N GLU A 611 3.46 3.34 -28.34
CA GLU A 611 2.78 4.48 -27.74
C GLU A 611 1.51 4.05 -26.99
N ILE A 612 0.62 3.27 -27.63
CA ILE A 612 -0.60 2.76 -26.99
C ILE A 612 -0.28 1.92 -25.74
N LYS A 613 0.79 1.11 -25.78
CA LYS A 613 1.21 0.32 -24.61
C LYS A 613 1.78 1.18 -23.49
N LYS A 614 2.59 2.20 -23.81
CA LYS A 614 3.11 3.15 -22.83
C LYS A 614 1.94 3.89 -22.17
N SER A 615 0.99 4.39 -22.93
CA SER A 615 -0.21 5.05 -22.42
C SER A 615 -1.06 4.12 -21.56
N ARG A 616 -1.25 2.86 -21.98
CA ARG A 616 -1.96 1.86 -21.17
C ARG A 616 -1.24 1.59 -19.86
N GLN A 617 0.08 1.41 -19.87
CA GLN A 617 0.84 1.17 -18.65
C GLN A 617 0.73 2.39 -17.72
N LYS A 618 0.88 3.63 -18.22
CA LYS A 618 0.67 4.84 -17.42
C LYS A 618 -0.72 4.93 -16.80
N SER A 619 -1.77 4.54 -17.54
CA SER A 619 -3.15 4.45 -17.04
C SER A 619 -3.28 3.41 -15.92
N GLU A 620 -2.80 2.19 -16.12
CA GLU A 620 -2.87 1.12 -15.10
C GLU A 620 -2.02 1.45 -13.87
N PHE A 621 -0.92 2.19 -14.03
CA PHE A 621 -0.10 2.70 -12.93
C PHE A 621 -0.86 3.70 -12.04
N LEU A 622 -1.48 4.71 -12.66
CA LEU A 622 -2.29 5.69 -11.93
C LEU A 622 -3.51 5.03 -11.30
N ASN A 623 -4.17 4.12 -12.01
CA ASN A 623 -5.28 3.37 -11.46
C ASN A 623 -4.82 2.59 -10.23
N THR A 624 -3.70 1.86 -10.30
CA THR A 624 -3.15 1.10 -9.16
C THR A 624 -2.89 2.00 -7.94
N TYR A 625 -2.30 3.18 -8.14
CA TYR A 625 -2.00 4.12 -7.05
C TYR A 625 -3.27 4.73 -6.42
N PHE A 626 -4.21 5.20 -7.24
CA PHE A 626 -5.42 5.88 -6.77
C PHE A 626 -6.59 4.94 -6.48
N GLN A 627 -6.50 3.64 -6.78
CA GLN A 627 -7.57 2.67 -6.50
C GLN A 627 -7.94 2.59 -5.01
N MET A 628 -6.99 2.94 -4.12
CA MET A 628 -7.19 3.02 -2.68
C MET A 628 -7.82 4.34 -2.20
N GLN A 629 -7.87 5.36 -3.06
CA GLN A 629 -8.46 6.65 -2.75
C GLN A 629 -9.85 6.70 -3.37
N SER A 630 -10.90 6.67 -2.55
CA SER A 630 -12.29 6.80 -3.03
C SER A 630 -12.55 8.10 -3.80
N SER A 631 -11.70 9.12 -3.60
CA SER A 631 -11.63 10.36 -4.37
C SER A 631 -10.26 11.02 -4.19
N ILE A 632 -9.85 11.87 -5.14
CA ILE A 632 -8.67 12.71 -4.99
C ILE A 632 -9.00 13.80 -3.97
N LYS A 633 -8.50 13.63 -2.74
CA LYS A 633 -8.63 14.62 -1.67
C LYS A 633 -7.55 15.69 -1.82
N ASN A 634 -7.99 16.95 -1.74
CA ASN A 634 -7.16 18.13 -2.03
C ASN A 634 -6.59 18.10 -3.46
N ALA A 635 -6.00 19.21 -3.91
CA ALA A 635 -5.37 19.23 -5.22
C ALA A 635 -4.05 18.46 -5.17
N LYS A 636 -3.77 17.65 -6.20
CA LYS A 636 -2.54 16.86 -6.33
C LYS A 636 -1.83 17.19 -7.64
N ILE A 637 -0.51 17.05 -7.67
CA ILE A 637 0.26 17.04 -8.91
C ILE A 637 0.68 15.61 -9.20
N ILE A 638 0.52 15.17 -10.45
CA ILE A 638 1.15 13.94 -10.95
C ILE A 638 2.12 14.29 -12.07
N ALA A 639 3.27 13.62 -12.11
CA ALA A 639 4.23 13.73 -13.19
C ALA A 639 5.03 12.44 -13.36
N TRP A 640 5.62 12.23 -14.54
CA TRP A 640 6.47 11.08 -14.83
C TRP A 640 7.93 11.48 -14.87
N ALA A 641 8.80 10.64 -14.34
CA ALA A 641 10.24 10.75 -14.54
C ALA A 641 10.77 9.54 -15.33
N ASP A 642 11.66 9.82 -16.28
CA ASP A 642 12.44 8.82 -17.04
C ASP A 642 13.89 8.85 -16.53
N THR A 643 14.02 8.94 -15.21
CA THR A 643 15.28 8.95 -14.46
C THR A 643 15.43 7.61 -13.77
N LYS A 644 16.67 7.13 -13.69
CA LYS A 644 17.03 5.92 -12.96
C LYS A 644 17.30 6.28 -11.50
N PHE A 645 16.50 5.74 -10.59
CA PHE A 645 16.60 5.93 -9.14
C PHE A 645 17.15 4.71 -8.40
N ASN A 646 17.12 3.53 -9.01
CA ASN A 646 17.72 2.32 -8.45
C ASN A 646 19.07 2.03 -9.12
N ASP A 647 20.05 1.51 -8.38
CA ASP A 647 21.32 1.02 -8.97
C ASP A 647 21.11 -0.14 -9.96
N ASP A 648 22.18 -0.51 -10.67
CA ASP A 648 22.16 -1.63 -11.59
C ASP A 648 21.88 -2.96 -10.88
N PHE A 649 20.94 -3.72 -11.44
CA PHE A 649 20.55 -5.02 -10.91
C PHE A 649 21.58 -6.08 -11.31
N LEU A 650 22.14 -6.75 -10.32
CA LEU A 650 22.96 -7.94 -10.51
C LEU A 650 22.09 -9.20 -10.42
N ILE A 651 21.96 -9.89 -11.56
CA ILE A 651 21.24 -11.16 -11.67
C ILE A 651 22.25 -12.26 -11.97
N ASN A 652 22.40 -13.22 -11.06
CA ASN A 652 23.39 -14.29 -11.15
C ASN A 652 24.83 -13.75 -11.38
N GLY A 653 25.22 -12.69 -10.66
CA GLY A 653 26.55 -12.06 -10.76
C GLY A 653 26.77 -11.24 -12.03
N LYS A 654 25.72 -10.86 -12.76
CA LYS A 654 25.82 -10.06 -14.00
C LYS A 654 24.83 -8.92 -14.00
N GLU A 655 25.30 -7.75 -14.41
CA GLU A 655 24.43 -6.63 -14.75
C GLU A 655 23.48 -7.02 -15.88
N VAL A 656 22.21 -6.67 -15.72
CA VAL A 656 21.18 -6.92 -16.72
C VAL A 656 20.50 -5.63 -17.13
N LYS A 657 19.95 -5.63 -18.34
CA LYS A 657 19.17 -4.48 -18.83
C LYS A 657 17.96 -4.27 -17.92
N SER A 658 17.83 -3.07 -17.38
CA SER A 658 16.67 -2.61 -16.60
C SER A 658 15.85 -1.59 -17.38
N PHE A 659 14.54 -1.61 -17.16
CA PHE A 659 13.60 -0.57 -17.54
C PHE A 659 13.00 -0.01 -16.28
N GLU A 660 12.97 1.32 -16.13
CA GLU A 660 12.47 1.96 -14.91
C GLU A 660 11.40 2.98 -15.25
N LYS A 661 10.34 3.02 -14.44
CA LYS A 661 9.26 4.00 -14.57
C LYS A 661 8.86 4.56 -13.22
N SER A 662 8.86 5.88 -13.13
CA SER A 662 8.62 6.57 -11.86
C SER A 662 7.44 7.52 -11.99
N LEU A 663 6.47 7.37 -11.11
CA LEU A 663 5.38 8.31 -10.93
C LEU A 663 5.69 9.19 -9.72
N ILE A 664 5.66 10.50 -9.92
CA ILE A 664 5.80 11.51 -8.87
C ILE A 664 4.42 12.02 -8.51
N ILE A 665 4.12 12.08 -7.22
CA ILE A 665 2.87 12.58 -6.65
C ILE A 665 3.20 13.65 -5.61
N ALA A 666 2.71 14.88 -5.80
CA ALA A 666 2.90 15.98 -4.85
C ALA A 666 1.54 16.59 -4.45
N ASP A 667 1.50 17.30 -3.33
CA ASP A 667 0.38 18.20 -3.03
C ASP A 667 0.44 19.41 -3.98
N ALA A 668 -0.72 19.87 -4.45
CA ALA A 668 -0.83 21.09 -5.24
C ALA A 668 -1.47 22.20 -4.40
N ASP A 669 -0.84 23.37 -4.38
CA ASP A 669 -1.39 24.59 -3.81
C ASP A 669 -2.26 25.31 -4.84
N VAL A 670 -3.56 25.03 -4.75
CA VAL A 670 -4.60 25.68 -5.54
C VAL A 670 -5.48 26.52 -4.62
N THR A 671 -5.39 27.84 -4.76
CA THR A 671 -6.24 28.80 -4.05
C THR A 671 -7.47 29.17 -4.86
N PHE A 672 -8.59 29.33 -4.17
CA PHE A 672 -9.89 29.73 -4.72
C PHE A 672 -10.25 31.16 -4.31
N ILE A 673 -9.30 31.89 -3.73
CA ILE A 673 -9.48 33.24 -3.22
C ILE A 673 -8.53 34.19 -3.94
N LYS A 674 -9.06 35.26 -4.52
CA LYS A 674 -8.31 36.31 -5.20
C LYS A 674 -8.94 37.67 -4.91
N ASP A 675 -8.11 38.64 -4.54
CA ASP A 675 -8.54 40.04 -4.30
C ASP A 675 -9.75 40.15 -3.34
N GLY A 676 -9.78 39.32 -2.29
CA GLY A 676 -10.86 39.30 -1.28
C GLY A 676 -12.15 38.61 -1.72
N LYS A 677 -12.20 38.06 -2.95
CA LYS A 677 -13.31 37.25 -3.45
C LYS A 677 -12.94 35.78 -3.51
N ALA A 678 -13.89 34.92 -3.19
CA ALA A 678 -13.77 33.48 -3.27
C ALA A 678 -14.64 32.93 -4.40
N GLU A 679 -14.08 32.05 -5.22
CA GLU A 679 -14.80 31.33 -6.28
C GLU A 679 -14.41 29.85 -6.23
N TYR A 680 -15.34 28.98 -5.88
CA TYR A 680 -15.16 27.53 -5.86
C TYR A 680 -15.88 26.88 -7.05
N PRO A 681 -15.17 26.06 -7.85
CA PRO A 681 -15.70 25.50 -9.10
C PRO A 681 -16.80 24.45 -8.86
N LEU A 682 -17.58 24.18 -9.92
CA LEU A 682 -18.58 23.10 -9.91
C LEU A 682 -17.98 21.75 -9.51
N GLY A 683 -18.54 21.15 -8.45
CA GLY A 683 -18.16 19.83 -7.92
C GLY A 683 -16.90 19.85 -7.07
N PHE A 684 -16.51 21.04 -6.58
CA PHE A 684 -15.55 21.17 -5.49
C PHE A 684 -16.09 20.50 -4.20
N THR A 685 -17.35 20.75 -3.83
CA THR A 685 -18.03 20.04 -2.72
C THR A 685 -18.68 18.75 -3.22
N ILE A 686 -18.42 17.65 -2.52
CA ILE A 686 -19.09 16.36 -2.69
C ILE A 686 -20.21 16.27 -1.63
N PRO A 687 -21.45 15.89 -2.00
CA PRO A 687 -22.52 15.72 -1.03
C PRO A 687 -22.41 14.38 -0.29
N GLU A 688 -22.94 14.34 0.93
CA GLU A 688 -23.38 13.09 1.54
C GLU A 688 -24.65 12.60 0.84
N ILE A 689 -24.69 11.32 0.46
CA ILE A 689 -25.79 10.72 -0.30
C ILE A 689 -26.55 9.75 0.60
N ILE A 690 -27.86 9.99 0.76
CA ILE A 690 -28.72 9.23 1.67
C ILE A 690 -29.90 8.67 0.87
N PRO A 691 -30.05 7.33 0.75
CA PRO A 691 -31.25 6.75 0.17
C PRO A 691 -32.48 7.04 1.05
N VAL A 692 -33.58 7.43 0.43
CA VAL A 692 -34.82 7.80 1.13
C VAL A 692 -35.84 6.67 0.99
N GLY A 693 -36.08 5.96 2.09
CA GLY A 693 -36.97 4.81 2.12
C GLY A 693 -36.40 3.57 1.44
N ASN A 694 -37.26 2.74 0.85
CA ASN A 694 -36.83 1.54 0.13
C ASN A 694 -36.45 1.90 -1.31
N VAL A 695 -35.14 1.93 -1.59
CA VAL A 695 -34.60 2.10 -2.93
C VAL A 695 -34.31 0.73 -3.56
N ASN A 696 -34.63 0.56 -4.84
CA ASN A 696 -34.27 -0.60 -5.65
C ASN A 696 -33.11 -0.20 -6.56
N GLY A 697 -31.92 -0.06 -5.99
CA GLY A 697 -30.80 0.59 -6.63
C GLY A 697 -29.69 0.92 -5.64
N GLY A 698 -28.69 1.68 -6.09
CA GLY A 698 -27.57 2.10 -5.27
C GLY A 698 -26.88 3.34 -5.80
N TYR A 699 -26.09 3.98 -4.94
CA TYR A 699 -25.06 4.91 -5.40
C TYR A 699 -23.76 4.12 -5.51
N ASP A 700 -23.22 4.05 -6.72
CA ASP A 700 -21.90 3.51 -6.93
C ASP A 700 -20.88 4.63 -6.71
N GLN A 701 -20.21 4.58 -5.56
CA GLN A 701 -19.14 5.51 -5.21
C GLN A 701 -17.96 5.47 -6.19
N TYR A 702 -17.77 4.36 -6.92
CA TYR A 702 -16.72 4.24 -7.92
C TYR A 702 -17.11 5.03 -9.17
N SER A 703 -18.22 4.70 -9.83
CA SER A 703 -18.62 5.45 -11.03
C SER A 703 -19.15 6.87 -10.76
N GLY A 704 -19.62 7.17 -9.55
CA GLY A 704 -20.28 8.44 -9.22
C GLY A 704 -21.73 8.51 -9.73
N PHE A 705 -22.31 7.36 -10.08
CA PHE A 705 -23.67 7.24 -10.58
C PHE A 705 -24.61 6.66 -9.53
N ILE A 706 -25.85 7.15 -9.55
CA ILE A 706 -26.98 6.49 -8.91
C ILE A 706 -27.64 5.62 -9.98
N TYR A 707 -27.85 4.34 -9.67
CA TYR A 707 -28.51 3.38 -10.55
C TYR A 707 -29.75 2.78 -9.89
N GLY A 708 -30.72 2.35 -10.71
CA GLY A 708 -31.95 1.71 -10.26
C GLY A 708 -33.09 2.72 -10.06
N LYS A 709 -34.02 2.40 -9.15
CA LYS A 709 -35.23 3.19 -8.87
C LYS A 709 -35.27 3.61 -7.40
N GLY A 710 -35.54 4.89 -7.13
CA GLY A 710 -35.69 5.39 -5.77
C GLY A 710 -35.38 6.87 -5.61
N ASP A 711 -35.57 7.34 -4.38
CA ASP A 711 -35.26 8.71 -3.97
C ASP A 711 -33.92 8.75 -3.23
N TYR A 712 -33.08 9.71 -3.58
CA TYR A 712 -31.77 9.92 -2.96
C TYR A 712 -31.64 11.38 -2.57
N GLN A 713 -31.40 11.63 -1.28
CA GLN A 713 -31.10 12.95 -0.74
C GLN A 713 -29.60 13.22 -0.82
N LEU A 714 -29.23 14.43 -1.20
CA LEU A 714 -27.85 14.91 -1.33
C LEU A 714 -27.68 16.09 -0.37
N ASN A 715 -26.81 15.95 0.63
CA ASN A 715 -26.51 16.99 1.59
C ASN A 715 -25.14 17.60 1.31
N PHE A 716 -25.10 18.86 0.88
CA PHE A 716 -23.87 19.63 0.74
C PHE A 716 -23.63 20.43 2.02
N SER A 717 -22.53 20.13 2.73
CA SER A 717 -22.08 20.93 3.87
C SER A 717 -21.25 22.10 3.38
N LEU A 718 -21.66 23.33 3.70
CA LEU A 718 -20.96 24.56 3.29
C LEU A 718 -20.27 25.27 4.47
N ASN A 719 -20.22 24.66 5.66
CA ASN A 719 -19.59 25.28 6.84
C ASN A 719 -18.08 25.41 6.74
N ASP A 720 -17.44 24.57 5.92
CA ASP A 720 -15.99 24.56 5.77
C ASP A 720 -15.48 25.78 4.99
N TYR A 721 -16.38 26.48 4.30
CA TYR A 721 -16.06 27.73 3.60
C TYR A 721 -15.96 28.88 4.61
N GLN A 722 -14.74 29.39 4.81
CA GLN A 722 -14.47 30.56 5.64
C GLN A 722 -14.74 31.88 4.87
N ILE A 723 -15.91 31.98 4.25
CA ILE A 723 -16.32 33.12 3.40
C ILE A 723 -17.74 33.58 3.78
N ASN A 724 -18.06 34.82 3.45
CA ASN A 724 -19.42 35.32 3.32
C ASN A 724 -19.95 34.86 1.97
N MET A 725 -20.80 33.83 1.94
CA MET A 725 -21.37 33.30 0.71
C MET A 725 -22.29 34.35 0.06
N GLU A 726 -22.26 34.43 -1.27
CA GLU A 726 -23.05 35.38 -2.07
C GLU A 726 -23.88 34.63 -3.14
N GLU A 727 -23.35 33.53 -3.68
CA GLU A 727 -23.98 32.77 -4.77
C GLU A 727 -23.66 31.27 -4.64
N ILE A 728 -24.67 30.42 -4.83
CA ILE A 728 -24.52 28.98 -5.02
C ILE A 728 -25.04 28.62 -6.41
N GLY A 729 -24.13 28.28 -7.32
CA GLY A 729 -24.47 27.77 -8.64
C GLY A 729 -24.70 26.27 -8.59
N VAL A 730 -25.86 25.79 -9.04
CA VAL A 730 -26.22 24.37 -9.10
C VAL A 730 -26.30 23.96 -10.56
N LYS A 731 -25.63 22.86 -10.91
CA LYS A 731 -25.72 22.26 -12.24
C LYS A 731 -26.08 20.79 -12.12
N PHE A 732 -27.21 20.43 -12.68
CA PHE A 732 -27.65 19.05 -12.81
C PHE A 732 -27.03 18.43 -14.06
N THR A 733 -26.50 17.21 -13.90
CA THR A 733 -25.61 16.59 -14.89
C THR A 733 -26.43 15.67 -15.80
N LYS A 734 -26.54 16.05 -17.08
CA LYS A 734 -27.48 15.60 -18.13
C LYS A 734 -28.93 16.03 -17.92
N ALA A 735 -29.61 16.26 -19.06
CA ALA A 735 -31.00 16.71 -19.09
C ALA A 735 -31.89 15.73 -18.35
N THR A 736 -32.81 16.25 -17.53
CA THR A 736 -33.95 15.53 -16.97
C THR A 736 -34.61 14.67 -18.05
N SER A 737 -34.21 13.40 -18.12
CA SER A 737 -35.01 12.41 -18.81
C SER A 737 -36.37 12.39 -18.10
N SER A 738 -37.45 12.00 -18.77
CA SER A 738 -38.76 11.84 -18.12
C SER A 738 -38.77 10.89 -16.92
N ASN A 739 -37.64 10.22 -16.64
CA ASN A 739 -37.45 9.22 -15.60
C ASN A 739 -36.60 9.70 -14.42
N VAL A 740 -36.11 10.95 -14.43
CA VAL A 740 -35.33 11.54 -13.33
C VAL A 740 -35.89 12.92 -12.99
N GLU A 741 -36.34 13.08 -11.75
CA GLU A 741 -36.82 14.34 -11.19
C GLU A 741 -35.83 14.87 -10.15
N LEU A 742 -35.73 16.19 -10.06
CA LEU A 742 -34.74 16.88 -9.26
C LEU A 742 -35.45 17.90 -8.38
N TYR A 743 -35.09 17.94 -7.09
CA TYR A 743 -35.77 18.78 -6.12
C TYR A 743 -34.78 19.56 -5.25
N MET A 744 -35.17 20.77 -4.86
CA MET A 744 -34.49 21.58 -3.84
C MET A 744 -35.32 21.61 -2.56
N TYR A 745 -34.67 21.53 -1.40
CA TYR A 745 -35.39 21.59 -0.13
C TYR A 745 -35.63 23.02 0.32
N ASN A 746 -36.90 23.40 0.50
CA ASN A 746 -37.28 24.67 1.09
C ASN A 746 -37.44 24.51 2.61
N ASN A 747 -36.51 25.10 3.38
CA ASN A 747 -36.48 25.05 4.84
C ASN A 747 -37.58 25.90 5.51
N GLN A 748 -38.18 26.86 4.79
CA GLN A 748 -39.28 27.68 5.33
C GLN A 748 -40.62 26.94 5.29
N THR A 749 -40.87 26.19 4.21
CA THR A 749 -42.10 25.40 4.04
C THR A 749 -41.95 23.95 4.49
N ASN A 750 -40.71 23.49 4.73
CA ASN A 750 -40.35 22.10 4.96
C ASN A 750 -40.78 21.16 3.82
N GLN A 751 -40.73 21.63 2.58
CA GLN A 751 -41.15 20.88 1.39
C GLN A 751 -40.06 20.81 0.32
N TRP A 752 -40.11 19.74 -0.49
CA TRP A 752 -39.29 19.59 -1.69
C TRP A 752 -39.95 20.33 -2.85
N GLU A 753 -39.23 21.27 -3.46
CA GLU A 753 -39.66 22.01 -4.64
C GLU A 753 -39.04 21.40 -5.90
N LEU A 754 -39.86 21.03 -6.90
CA LEU A 754 -39.39 20.46 -8.17
C LEU A 754 -38.59 21.50 -8.96
N SER A 755 -37.45 21.10 -9.52
CA SER A 755 -36.61 21.92 -10.38
C SER A 755 -36.93 21.66 -11.86
N ASP A 756 -37.47 22.66 -12.55
CA ASP A 756 -37.79 22.60 -13.99
C ASP A 756 -36.57 22.87 -14.89
N THR A 757 -35.41 23.19 -14.30
CA THR A 757 -34.20 23.56 -15.03
C THR A 757 -33.01 22.67 -14.63
N ASN A 758 -32.11 22.45 -15.58
CA ASN A 758 -30.87 21.70 -15.36
C ASN A 758 -29.75 22.55 -14.73
N SER A 759 -30.00 23.83 -14.47
CA SER A 759 -29.06 24.73 -13.81
C SER A 759 -29.79 25.84 -13.08
N TYR A 760 -29.39 26.12 -11.85
CA TYR A 760 -30.01 27.11 -10.97
C TYR A 760 -28.93 27.94 -10.26
N GLU A 761 -29.23 29.19 -9.94
CA GLU A 761 -28.37 30.05 -9.11
C GLU A 761 -29.16 30.46 -7.88
N VAL A 762 -28.69 30.05 -6.69
CA VAL A 762 -29.23 30.52 -5.41
C VAL A 762 -28.43 31.76 -5.01
N LEU A 763 -29.12 32.90 -4.91
CA LEU A 763 -28.51 34.15 -4.46
C LEU A 763 -28.69 34.33 -2.95
N GLU A 764 -27.91 35.24 -2.37
CA GLU A 764 -27.96 35.57 -0.94
C GLU A 764 -29.39 35.82 -0.40
N SER A 765 -30.26 36.44 -1.22
CA SER A 765 -31.66 36.71 -0.87
C SER A 765 -32.49 35.46 -0.57
N ASP A 766 -32.10 34.31 -1.12
CA ASP A 766 -32.82 33.03 -1.00
C ASP A 766 -32.12 32.03 -0.08
N PHE A 767 -31.01 32.42 0.57
CA PHE A 767 -30.27 31.53 1.47
C PHE A 767 -31.10 31.11 2.68
N ASN A 768 -31.92 32.01 3.24
CA ASN A 768 -32.84 31.67 4.33
C ASN A 768 -33.94 30.66 3.91
N LYS A 769 -34.12 30.43 2.61
CA LYS A 769 -35.05 29.46 2.05
C LYS A 769 -34.36 28.11 1.85
N TYR A 770 -33.15 28.09 1.30
CA TYR A 770 -32.50 26.85 0.84
C TYR A 770 -31.32 26.36 1.69
N LEU A 771 -30.79 27.18 2.59
CA LEU A 771 -29.78 26.77 3.57
C LEU A 771 -30.43 26.58 4.95
N ASP A 772 -30.05 25.52 5.66
CA ASP A 772 -30.46 25.32 7.04
C ASP A 772 -29.55 26.06 8.04
N SER A 773 -29.87 25.98 9.34
CA SER A 773 -29.11 26.64 10.41
C SER A 773 -27.65 26.17 10.54
N GLN A 774 -27.27 25.11 9.84
CA GLN A 774 -25.91 24.58 9.75
C GLN A 774 -25.33 24.80 8.35
N ASN A 775 -25.83 25.76 7.58
CA ASN A 775 -25.44 26.02 6.18
C ASN A 775 -25.41 24.76 5.29
N ARG A 776 -26.34 23.82 5.51
CA ARG A 776 -26.47 22.67 4.61
C ARG A 776 -27.44 22.98 3.49
N PHE A 777 -27.00 22.72 2.27
CA PHE A 777 -27.82 22.80 1.06
C PHE A 777 -28.28 21.38 0.68
N LYS A 778 -29.59 21.16 0.56
CA LYS A 778 -30.18 19.84 0.36
C LYS A 778 -30.85 19.73 -0.99
N LEU A 779 -30.46 18.71 -1.76
CA LEU A 779 -31.10 18.32 -3.01
C LEU A 779 -31.70 16.92 -2.88
N LYS A 780 -32.68 16.59 -3.72
CA LYS A 780 -33.19 15.22 -3.87
C LYS A 780 -33.27 14.85 -5.34
N ILE A 781 -32.80 13.66 -5.66
CA ILE A 781 -32.98 13.01 -6.96
C ILE A 781 -34.03 11.92 -6.78
N SER A 782 -35.02 11.87 -7.68
CA SER A 782 -36.01 10.80 -7.75
C SER A 782 -35.90 10.09 -9.09
N ILE A 783 -35.47 8.82 -9.08
CA ILE A 783 -35.41 7.98 -10.28
C ILE A 783 -36.70 7.16 -10.36
N LEU A 784 -37.49 7.40 -11.39
CA LEU A 784 -38.86 6.91 -11.52
C LEU A 784 -38.95 5.49 -12.09
N THR A 785 -37.95 5.08 -12.88
CA THR A 785 -37.92 3.81 -13.62
C THR A 785 -36.68 3.00 -13.26
N ASP A 786 -36.86 1.70 -13.07
CA ASP A 786 -35.77 0.77 -12.76
C ASP A 786 -34.81 0.59 -13.95
N GLY A 787 -33.54 0.29 -13.67
CA GLY A 787 -32.49 0.14 -14.67
C GLY A 787 -31.98 1.45 -15.30
N MET A 788 -32.36 2.61 -14.78
CA MET A 788 -31.80 3.91 -15.16
C MET A 788 -30.53 4.22 -14.35
N GLU A 789 -29.62 5.00 -14.94
CA GLU A 789 -28.44 5.55 -14.27
C GLU A 789 -28.40 7.07 -14.43
N THR A 790 -27.99 7.79 -13.39
CA THR A 790 -27.80 9.25 -13.43
C THR A 790 -26.62 9.69 -12.58
N GLU A 791 -25.88 10.68 -13.06
CA GLU A 791 -24.87 11.38 -12.25
C GLU A 791 -25.56 12.27 -11.21
N ILE A 792 -24.84 12.56 -10.12
CA ILE A 792 -25.27 13.55 -9.13
C ILE A 792 -25.04 15.00 -9.63
N PRO A 793 -25.88 15.97 -9.23
CA PRO A 793 -25.63 17.38 -9.47
C PRO A 793 -24.37 17.88 -8.77
N LYS A 794 -23.82 18.95 -9.33
CA LYS A 794 -22.61 19.61 -8.86
C LYS A 794 -22.93 21.04 -8.46
N ILE A 795 -22.30 21.53 -7.40
CA ILE A 795 -22.44 22.92 -6.95
C ILE A 795 -21.12 23.69 -7.08
N SER A 796 -21.22 25.00 -7.32
CA SER A 796 -20.17 26.01 -7.22
C SER A 796 -20.59 27.03 -6.17
N VAL A 797 -19.63 27.63 -5.47
CA VAL A 797 -19.90 28.63 -4.43
C VAL A 797 -19.06 29.87 -4.70
N LYS A 798 -19.66 31.05 -4.60
CA LYS A 798 -18.94 32.33 -4.61
C LYS A 798 -19.24 33.13 -3.36
N GLY A 799 -18.30 33.99 -2.98
CA GLY A 799 -18.47 34.88 -1.84
C GLY A 799 -17.29 35.83 -1.65
N SER A 800 -17.29 36.53 -0.53
CA SER A 800 -16.21 37.39 -0.07
C SER A 800 -15.53 36.81 1.17
N VAL A 801 -14.23 37.05 1.35
CA VAL A 801 -13.51 36.59 2.55
C VAL A 801 -14.07 37.30 3.79
N LYS A 802 -14.18 36.58 4.91
CA LYS A 802 -14.70 37.10 6.19
C LYS A 802 -13.81 38.17 6.81
#